data_AF-A0A9E6E6Y8-F1
#
_entry.id   AF-A0A9E6E6Y8-F1
#
_cell.length_a   1.000
_cell.length_b   1.000
_cell.length_c   1.000
_cell.angle_alpha   90.00
_cell.angle_beta   90.00
_cell.angle_gamma   90.00
#
_symmetry.space_group_name_H-M   'P 1'
#
loop_
_entity.id
_entity.type
_entity.pdbx_description
1 polymer ?
#
loop_
_entity_poly.entity_id
_entity_poly.type
_entity_poly.pdbx_seq_one_letter_code
_entity_poly.pdbx_strand_id
1 'polypeptide(L)'
;MNIRVFLILSLVTVFAGCATYAGLNYDQLFGDAQARDRQADIATSSSDFFLNDVKPIIDSRCVVCHACYDAPCQLKMSSVAGIDRGASKERVYEGTRLTAATPTRLFEDAETTEQWRSIGFHPVLNERIQTPTANIEAGLMAKLLMQKEAYPQPEQVQLEGFDFSIDRQQICPTVEEYDSYVQEHPNWGMPYGMPNLSSNEYSTLINWLQGGALMSAPIPLSAEQRALVTQYELFFNRSSRKAQLTARYLYEHLFLSHLYFSDLNETAPRFFTLVRSQTPPGEPVKRIVTRRPYDDPEVDRVYYRLIPEQATIVDKNHMPFALNSQRMIDWQEWFVDTAYDVAELPGYEPEIAANPMTAFIDLPVKSRFKFMLDNAQNTINAYIKGPVCRGQLALNVINDRFWVFFLDPDKSDIPEVNEFYRSQADNLKLPGELESNTLPITSWVSYSRQQARYLEAKSDFINHWFKGGKHLTTDVIWSGNGTNPNAALTVFRHFDSASVVQGLVGSPPKTAWVLDYALIERIHYLLVAGFDVYGNFGHQLMTRMFMDFLRLEGESNFVALLPRDVRHIEQSSWYQNQSTQLSDFLQRNVKPFDQPTQVPYQTSDPKHELYDILRIQLSPVLSNRYAIEQTGFKPENEAVLQSIDGIKGHGLRYFPQIIMLMIESDSGDSHLFTLLHNNAHTNVSSLFDEEANRDYQNDDFTLVRGVIGSYPAAYLTLNENEISQLVDMINNVRSENDYVKLLDRFAIRRSSDKFWPFSDQVHAWYKENQPVEFGLLDYNRFENR
;
A
#
# COMPACT_ATOMS: atom_id res chain seq x y z
N MET A 1 13.22 -47.93 -19.10
CA MET A 1 12.57 -46.61 -18.87
C MET A 1 11.29 -46.87 -18.10
N ASN A 2 11.14 -46.32 -16.90
CA ASN A 2 9.97 -46.60 -16.04
C ASN A 2 8.67 -46.16 -16.73
N ILE A 3 7.60 -46.95 -16.64
CA ILE A 3 6.27 -46.65 -17.23
C ILE A 3 5.78 -45.24 -16.86
N ARG A 4 6.09 -44.77 -15.65
CA ARG A 4 5.84 -43.38 -15.22
C ARG A 4 6.57 -42.33 -16.06
N VAL A 5 7.83 -42.57 -16.43
CA VAL A 5 8.62 -41.66 -17.26
C VAL A 5 8.08 -41.62 -18.68
N PHE A 6 7.63 -42.77 -19.22
CA PHE A 6 6.99 -42.82 -20.54
C PHE A 6 5.63 -42.12 -20.56
N LEU A 7 4.80 -42.29 -19.53
CA LEU A 7 3.51 -41.59 -19.39
C LEU A 7 3.68 -40.08 -19.22
N ILE A 8 4.67 -39.65 -18.44
CA ILE A 8 4.99 -38.22 -18.30
C ILE A 8 5.50 -37.65 -19.63
N LEU A 9 6.41 -38.35 -20.31
CA LEU A 9 6.89 -37.93 -21.64
C LEU A 9 5.75 -37.88 -22.67
N SER A 10 4.86 -38.87 -22.71
CA SER A 10 3.73 -38.88 -23.65
C SER A 10 2.77 -37.73 -23.36
N LEU A 11 2.47 -37.46 -22.09
CA LEU A 11 1.62 -36.36 -21.68
C LEU A 11 2.24 -35.02 -22.11
N VAL A 12 3.53 -34.82 -21.83
CA VAL A 12 4.26 -33.60 -22.21
C VAL A 12 4.30 -33.42 -23.74
N THR A 13 4.52 -34.48 -24.53
CA THR A 13 4.48 -34.37 -26.00
C THR A 13 3.08 -34.10 -26.56
N VAL A 14 2.02 -34.62 -25.94
CA VAL A 14 0.64 -34.36 -26.39
C VAL A 14 0.24 -32.91 -26.08
N PHE A 15 0.53 -32.42 -24.87
CA PHE A 15 0.22 -31.03 -24.51
C PHE A 15 1.09 -30.02 -25.28
N ALA A 16 2.39 -30.29 -25.49
CA ALA A 16 3.25 -29.45 -26.33
C ALA A 16 2.82 -29.49 -27.81
N GLY A 17 2.35 -30.65 -28.30
CA GLY A 17 1.84 -30.81 -29.66
C GLY A 17 0.57 -30.01 -29.93
N CYS A 18 -0.38 -29.98 -28.98
CA CYS A 18 -1.62 -29.22 -29.13
C CYS A 18 -1.39 -27.69 -29.18
N ALA A 19 -0.55 -27.15 -28.29
CA ALA A 19 -0.22 -25.73 -28.30
C ALA A 19 0.52 -25.30 -29.59
N THR A 20 1.44 -26.15 -30.07
CA THR A 20 2.17 -25.90 -31.33
C THR A 20 1.23 -25.96 -32.54
N TYR A 21 0.26 -26.88 -32.56
CA TYR A 21 -0.73 -27.00 -33.64
C TYR A 21 -1.71 -25.81 -33.68
N ALA A 22 -2.17 -25.34 -32.52
CA ALA A 22 -3.05 -24.17 -32.42
C ALA A 22 -2.36 -22.87 -32.85
N GLY A 23 -1.10 -22.65 -32.43
CA GLY A 23 -0.29 -21.50 -32.89
C GLY A 23 -0.09 -21.50 -34.40
N LEU A 24 0.26 -22.66 -34.98
CA LEU A 24 0.39 -22.83 -36.44
C LEU A 24 -0.91 -22.54 -37.19
N ASN A 25 -2.09 -22.80 -36.59
CA ASN A 25 -3.37 -22.49 -37.22
C ASN A 25 -3.63 -20.97 -37.27
N TYR A 26 -3.40 -20.25 -36.17
CA TYR A 26 -3.55 -18.80 -36.15
C TYR A 26 -2.54 -18.09 -37.05
N ASP A 27 -1.29 -18.55 -37.08
CA ASP A 27 -0.26 -17.98 -37.96
C ASP A 27 -0.57 -18.25 -39.45
N GLN A 28 -1.17 -19.39 -39.78
CA GLN A 28 -1.67 -19.66 -41.13
C GLN A 28 -2.85 -18.77 -41.54
N LEU A 29 -3.76 -18.48 -40.60
CA LEU A 29 -4.96 -17.68 -40.85
C LEU A 29 -4.68 -16.17 -40.88
N PHE A 30 -3.81 -15.69 -40.00
CA PHE A 30 -3.64 -14.25 -39.72
C PHE A 30 -2.19 -13.77 -39.80
N GLY A 31 -1.24 -14.64 -40.16
CA GLY A 31 0.18 -14.33 -40.22
C GLY A 31 0.88 -14.40 -38.86
N ASP A 32 2.21 -14.36 -38.88
CA ASP A 32 3.03 -14.47 -37.68
C ASP A 32 2.75 -13.32 -36.68
N ALA A 33 2.75 -13.65 -35.39
CA ALA A 33 2.59 -12.68 -34.32
C ALA A 33 3.79 -11.73 -34.24
N GLN A 34 3.51 -10.42 -34.20
CA GLN A 34 4.51 -9.36 -34.03
C GLN A 34 3.94 -8.25 -33.14
N ALA A 35 4.74 -7.80 -32.18
CA ALA A 35 4.39 -6.65 -31.36
C ALA A 35 4.02 -5.44 -32.24
N ARG A 36 3.03 -4.67 -31.77
CA ARG A 36 2.43 -3.56 -32.50
C ARG A 36 2.58 -2.29 -31.69
N ASP A 37 2.93 -1.19 -32.36
CA ASP A 37 2.70 0.14 -31.81
C ASP A 37 1.21 0.47 -31.90
N ARG A 38 0.62 0.80 -30.75
CA ARG A 38 -0.79 1.13 -30.63
C ARG A 38 -1.02 2.56 -30.16
N GLN A 39 0.02 3.37 -30.04
CA GLN A 39 -0.12 4.75 -29.61
C GLN A 39 -0.47 5.65 -30.79
N ALA A 40 -1.66 6.24 -30.74
CA ALA A 40 -2.10 7.27 -31.65
C ALA A 40 -1.72 8.66 -31.09
N ASP A 41 -1.40 9.59 -32.00
CA ASP A 41 -1.18 11.00 -31.62
C ASP A 41 -2.44 11.55 -30.92
N ILE A 42 -2.23 12.40 -29.92
CA ILE A 42 -3.29 12.92 -29.06
C ILE A 42 -4.36 13.71 -29.83
N ALA A 43 -4.00 14.29 -30.98
CA ALA A 43 -4.93 15.07 -31.82
C ALA A 43 -5.79 14.20 -32.76
N THR A 44 -5.76 12.87 -32.63
CA THR A 44 -6.50 11.95 -33.49
C THR A 44 -7.83 11.51 -32.87
N SER A 45 -8.81 11.21 -33.73
CA SER A 45 -10.11 10.68 -33.28
C SER A 45 -10.00 9.35 -32.53
N SER A 46 -8.99 8.52 -32.84
CA SER A 46 -8.73 7.27 -32.11
C SER A 46 -8.24 7.54 -30.69
N SER A 47 -7.41 8.57 -30.49
CA SER A 47 -6.99 9.01 -29.16
C SER A 47 -8.17 9.56 -28.36
N ASP A 48 -9.00 10.41 -28.98
CA ASP A 48 -10.22 10.94 -28.33
C ASP A 48 -11.18 9.84 -27.91
N PHE A 49 -11.43 8.87 -28.79
CA PHE A 49 -12.27 7.70 -28.49
C PHE A 49 -11.69 6.86 -27.35
N PHE A 50 -10.37 6.65 -27.34
CA PHE A 50 -9.75 5.94 -26.24
C PHE A 50 -9.88 6.68 -24.90
N LEU A 51 -9.54 7.97 -24.86
CA LEU A 51 -9.52 8.73 -23.60
C LEU A 51 -10.92 8.97 -23.02
N ASN A 52 -11.92 9.23 -23.87
CA ASN A 52 -13.24 9.67 -23.43
C ASN A 52 -14.25 8.53 -23.32
N ASP A 53 -14.12 7.47 -24.13
CA ASP A 53 -15.11 6.39 -24.18
C ASP A 53 -14.55 5.06 -23.65
N VAL A 54 -13.36 4.64 -24.10
CA VAL A 54 -12.79 3.33 -23.74
C VAL A 54 -12.17 3.31 -22.36
N LYS A 55 -11.28 4.27 -22.08
CA LYS A 55 -10.49 4.33 -20.84
C LYS A 55 -11.37 4.40 -19.59
N PRO A 56 -12.46 5.19 -19.54
CA PRO A 56 -13.36 5.19 -18.38
C PRO A 56 -13.94 3.80 -18.08
N ILE A 57 -14.25 3.00 -19.11
CA ILE A 57 -14.75 1.63 -18.94
C ILE A 57 -13.64 0.70 -18.46
N ILE A 58 -12.44 0.79 -19.04
CA ILE A 58 -11.28 0.01 -18.58
C ILE A 58 -11.00 0.31 -17.10
N ASP A 59 -11.03 1.58 -16.72
CA ASP A 59 -10.82 2.02 -15.35
C ASP A 59 -11.87 1.42 -14.40
N SER A 60 -13.16 1.60 -14.70
CA SER A 60 -14.25 1.23 -13.80
C SER A 60 -14.61 -0.27 -13.81
N ARG A 61 -14.15 -1.04 -14.79
CA ARG A 61 -14.48 -2.48 -14.94
C ARG A 61 -13.27 -3.42 -14.90
N CYS A 62 -12.09 -2.94 -15.31
CA CYS A 62 -10.90 -3.78 -15.41
C CYS A 62 -9.84 -3.39 -14.37
N VAL A 63 -9.49 -2.11 -14.22
CA VAL A 63 -8.41 -1.65 -13.33
C VAL A 63 -8.71 -1.96 -11.87
N VAL A 64 -9.98 -1.94 -11.46
CA VAL A 64 -10.46 -2.36 -10.13
C VAL A 64 -10.08 -3.81 -9.76
N CYS A 65 -9.69 -4.65 -10.73
CA CYS A 65 -9.16 -5.99 -10.46
C CYS A 65 -7.73 -6.18 -11.00
N HIS A 66 -7.35 -5.45 -12.05
CA HIS A 66 -6.12 -5.62 -12.83
C HIS A 66 -5.14 -4.46 -12.63
N ALA A 67 -4.83 -4.15 -11.36
CA ALA A 67 -3.85 -3.12 -11.02
C ALA A 67 -2.79 -3.61 -10.04
N CYS A 68 -1.65 -2.92 -10.01
CA CYS A 68 -0.54 -3.20 -9.10
C CYS A 68 -0.06 -4.67 -9.18
N TYR A 69 0.75 -5.16 -8.24
CA TYR A 69 1.25 -6.56 -8.22
C TYR A 69 0.22 -7.60 -7.80
N ASP A 70 -0.95 -7.18 -7.32
CA ASP A 70 -2.07 -8.09 -7.03
C ASP A 70 -2.89 -8.46 -8.28
N ALA A 71 -2.61 -7.79 -9.41
CA ALA A 71 -3.26 -8.09 -10.67
C ALA A 71 -3.08 -9.57 -11.07
N PRO A 72 -4.19 -10.30 -11.31
CA PRO A 72 -4.10 -11.68 -11.79
C PRO A 72 -3.24 -11.78 -13.06
N CYS A 73 -2.39 -12.80 -13.13
CA CYS A 73 -1.50 -13.04 -14.26
C CYS A 73 -0.55 -11.87 -14.57
N GLN A 74 -0.26 -11.01 -13.58
CA GLN A 74 0.44 -9.75 -13.76
C GLN A 74 -0.17 -8.81 -14.83
N LEU A 75 -1.40 -9.04 -15.28
CA LEU A 75 -2.04 -8.24 -16.31
C LEU A 75 -2.45 -6.89 -15.71
N LYS A 76 -1.70 -5.83 -16.02
CA LYS A 76 -1.95 -4.48 -15.51
C LYS A 76 -2.71 -3.67 -16.55
N MET A 77 -3.98 -3.36 -16.29
CA MET A 77 -4.85 -2.62 -17.20
C MET A 77 -4.81 -1.10 -16.97
N SER A 78 -4.03 -0.63 -16.00
CA SER A 78 -4.02 0.77 -15.56
C SER A 78 -3.32 1.74 -16.49
N SER A 79 -2.57 1.27 -17.50
CA SER A 79 -1.83 2.11 -18.44
C SER A 79 -1.71 1.44 -19.81
N VAL A 80 -1.46 2.24 -20.86
CA VAL A 80 -1.20 1.76 -22.23
C VAL A 80 -0.09 0.70 -22.25
N ALA A 81 1.05 1.00 -21.62
CA ALA A 81 2.18 0.07 -21.53
C ALA A 81 1.83 -1.22 -20.76
N GLY A 82 0.95 -1.14 -19.76
CA GLY A 82 0.47 -2.31 -19.04
C GLY A 82 -0.40 -3.24 -19.88
N ILE A 83 -1.31 -2.66 -20.67
CA ILE A 83 -2.18 -3.40 -21.60
C ILE A 83 -1.34 -4.07 -22.69
N ASP A 84 -0.41 -3.34 -23.32
CA ASP A 84 0.45 -3.86 -24.39
C ASP A 84 1.46 -4.89 -23.88
N ARG A 85 1.99 -4.72 -22.65
CA ARG A 85 2.82 -5.74 -22.00
C ARG A 85 2.09 -7.09 -21.95
N GLY A 86 0.79 -7.09 -21.67
CA GLY A 86 -0.01 -8.30 -21.57
C GLY A 86 0.20 -9.04 -20.24
N ALA A 87 0.08 -10.37 -20.29
CA ALA A 87 -0.01 -11.23 -19.10
C ALA A 87 1.19 -12.18 -18.98
N SER A 88 1.42 -12.68 -17.77
CA SER A 88 2.44 -13.68 -17.46
C SER A 88 1.92 -14.68 -16.44
N LYS A 89 2.37 -15.94 -16.56
CA LYS A 89 2.08 -17.01 -15.59
C LYS A 89 2.95 -16.91 -14.33
N GLU A 90 4.02 -16.11 -14.38
CA GLU A 90 4.90 -15.89 -13.24
C GLU A 90 4.17 -15.12 -12.14
N ARG A 91 4.33 -15.55 -10.88
CA ARG A 91 3.81 -14.82 -9.72
C ARG A 91 4.80 -13.72 -9.32
N VAL A 92 4.31 -12.61 -8.77
CA VAL A 92 5.17 -11.60 -8.10
C VAL A 92 5.28 -11.93 -6.61
N TYR A 93 4.14 -12.17 -5.95
CA TYR A 93 4.07 -12.67 -4.59
C TYR A 93 4.26 -14.18 -4.56
N GLU A 94 5.48 -14.63 -4.24
CA GLU A 94 5.78 -16.04 -4.00
C GLU A 94 6.79 -16.13 -2.85
N GLY A 95 6.26 -16.29 -1.64
CA GLY A 95 7.06 -16.32 -0.42
C GLY A 95 8.00 -17.52 -0.36
N THR A 96 7.78 -18.58 -1.13
CA THR A 96 8.57 -19.82 -1.05
C THR A 96 9.81 -19.84 -1.95
N ARG A 97 10.09 -18.77 -2.71
CA ARG A 97 11.22 -18.74 -3.65
C ARG A 97 12.56 -18.84 -2.91
N LEU A 98 13.41 -19.76 -3.37
CA LEU A 98 14.77 -19.94 -2.86
C LEU A 98 15.75 -18.89 -3.42
N THR A 99 15.50 -18.42 -4.63
CA THR A 99 16.32 -17.41 -5.32
C THR A 99 15.48 -16.20 -5.67
N ALA A 100 16.11 -15.03 -5.72
CA ALA A 100 15.47 -13.81 -6.18
C ALA A 100 14.96 -13.95 -7.62
N ALA A 101 13.77 -13.40 -7.88
CA ALA A 101 13.21 -13.29 -9.22
C ALA A 101 13.78 -12.07 -9.97
N THR A 102 13.67 -12.11 -11.29
CA THR A 102 13.95 -10.94 -12.14
C THR A 102 12.78 -9.95 -12.00
N PRO A 103 13.03 -8.67 -11.70
CA PRO A 103 11.98 -7.66 -11.62
C PRO A 103 11.21 -7.48 -12.94
N THR A 104 9.91 -7.16 -12.82
CA THR A 104 8.97 -7.00 -13.95
C THR A 104 8.11 -5.74 -13.81
N ARG A 105 8.74 -4.65 -13.39
CA ARG A 105 8.13 -3.35 -13.10
C ARG A 105 7.91 -2.58 -14.41
N LEU A 106 6.69 -2.07 -14.60
CA LEU A 106 6.35 -1.26 -15.76
C LEU A 106 7.20 0.02 -15.77
N PHE A 107 7.60 0.47 -16.97
CA PHE A 107 8.42 1.67 -17.19
C PHE A 107 9.83 1.63 -16.58
N GLU A 108 10.26 0.46 -16.13
CA GLU A 108 11.54 0.25 -15.46
C GLU A 108 12.30 -0.91 -16.10
N ASP A 109 11.75 -2.12 -16.03
CA ASP A 109 12.52 -3.32 -16.39
C ASP A 109 12.42 -3.69 -17.89
N ALA A 110 11.60 -2.98 -18.66
CA ALA A 110 11.60 -2.98 -20.12
C ALA A 110 10.94 -1.70 -20.68
N GLU A 111 11.46 -1.23 -21.81
CA GLU A 111 11.05 -0.01 -22.52
C GLU A 111 10.11 -0.30 -23.70
N THR A 112 10.15 -1.51 -24.28
CA THR A 112 9.33 -1.87 -25.45
C THR A 112 8.51 -3.15 -25.24
N THR A 113 7.44 -3.30 -26.01
CA THR A 113 6.58 -4.49 -25.99
C THR A 113 7.35 -5.76 -26.36
N GLU A 114 8.28 -5.69 -27.31
CA GLU A 114 9.13 -6.81 -27.73
C GLU A 114 10.03 -7.31 -26.58
N GLN A 115 10.57 -6.39 -25.79
CA GLN A 115 11.37 -6.75 -24.61
C GLN A 115 10.52 -7.54 -23.61
N TRP A 116 9.26 -7.14 -23.38
CA TRP A 116 8.33 -7.91 -22.54
C TRP A 116 8.06 -9.32 -23.07
N ARG A 117 7.90 -9.49 -24.38
CA ARG A 117 7.77 -10.82 -25.02
C ARG A 117 9.00 -11.68 -24.75
N SER A 118 10.20 -11.11 -24.83
CA SER A 118 11.47 -11.83 -24.61
C SER A 118 11.63 -12.39 -23.18
N ILE A 119 10.96 -11.79 -22.20
CA ILE A 119 10.98 -12.24 -20.80
C ILE A 119 9.69 -12.98 -20.39
N GLY A 120 8.93 -13.49 -21.36
CA GLY A 120 7.85 -14.46 -21.13
C GLY A 120 6.45 -13.88 -20.91
N PHE A 121 6.24 -12.57 -21.16
CA PHE A 121 4.89 -12.03 -21.24
C PHE A 121 4.25 -12.34 -22.59
N HIS A 122 2.96 -12.68 -22.61
CA HIS A 122 2.20 -12.95 -23.83
C HIS A 122 1.12 -11.88 -24.04
N PRO A 123 0.77 -11.58 -25.30
CA PRO A 123 -0.19 -10.53 -25.62
C PRO A 123 -1.61 -10.91 -25.20
N VAL A 124 -2.37 -9.90 -24.76
CA VAL A 124 -3.84 -10.01 -24.58
C VAL A 124 -4.61 -9.39 -25.74
N LEU A 125 -3.93 -8.62 -26.59
CA LEU A 125 -4.43 -8.01 -27.82
C LEU A 125 -3.89 -8.75 -29.05
N ASN A 126 -4.53 -8.62 -30.21
CA ASN A 126 -4.08 -9.30 -31.43
C ASN A 126 -2.75 -8.73 -31.96
N GLU A 127 -1.68 -9.54 -32.01
CA GLU A 127 -0.38 -9.17 -32.58
C GLU A 127 -0.18 -9.63 -34.05
N ARG A 128 -1.17 -10.31 -34.64
CA ARG A 128 -1.13 -10.77 -36.04
C ARG A 128 -1.62 -9.67 -36.99
N ILE A 129 -2.09 -10.00 -38.20
CA ILE A 129 -2.62 -9.02 -39.14
C ILE A 129 -3.73 -8.17 -38.48
N GLN A 130 -3.67 -6.85 -38.65
CA GLN A 130 -4.61 -5.91 -38.01
C GLN A 130 -5.85 -5.69 -38.88
N THR A 131 -6.65 -6.75 -39.06
CA THR A 131 -7.99 -6.64 -39.68
C THR A 131 -9.07 -6.75 -38.60
N PRO A 132 -10.26 -6.17 -38.81
CA PRO A 132 -11.38 -6.30 -37.87
C PRO A 132 -11.64 -7.73 -37.39
N THR A 133 -11.63 -8.71 -38.31
CA THR A 133 -11.84 -10.12 -37.97
C THR A 133 -10.67 -10.68 -37.16
N ALA A 134 -9.43 -10.47 -37.58
CA ALA A 134 -8.26 -11.00 -36.86
C ALA A 134 -8.13 -10.38 -35.46
N ASN A 135 -8.47 -9.10 -35.31
CA ASN A 135 -8.41 -8.41 -34.02
C ASN A 135 -9.34 -9.02 -32.96
N ILE A 136 -10.48 -9.54 -33.39
CA ILE A 136 -11.44 -10.23 -32.52
C ILE A 136 -11.09 -11.70 -32.35
N GLU A 137 -10.75 -12.39 -33.45
CA GLU A 137 -10.52 -13.84 -33.42
C GLU A 137 -9.18 -14.25 -32.78
N ALA A 138 -8.15 -13.40 -32.88
CA ALA A 138 -6.81 -13.64 -32.33
C ALA A 138 -6.46 -12.71 -31.16
N GLY A 139 -7.44 -11.99 -30.60
CA GLY A 139 -7.27 -11.17 -29.40
C GLY A 139 -7.91 -11.83 -28.17
N LEU A 140 -7.10 -12.21 -27.18
CA LEU A 140 -7.58 -12.88 -25.96
C LEU A 140 -8.61 -12.03 -25.20
N MET A 141 -8.40 -10.71 -25.11
CA MET A 141 -9.34 -9.81 -24.43
C MET A 141 -10.72 -9.82 -25.08
N ALA A 142 -10.78 -9.76 -26.42
CA ALA A 142 -12.03 -9.84 -27.16
C ALA A 142 -12.73 -11.17 -26.90
N LYS A 143 -11.99 -12.28 -26.93
CA LYS A 143 -12.50 -13.62 -26.65
C LYS A 143 -13.10 -13.73 -25.25
N LEU A 144 -12.41 -13.23 -24.21
CA LEU A 144 -12.92 -13.26 -22.83
C LEU A 144 -14.17 -12.38 -22.60
N LEU A 145 -14.29 -11.25 -23.31
CA LEU A 145 -15.50 -10.41 -23.29
C LEU A 145 -16.67 -11.11 -24.00
N MET A 146 -16.42 -11.68 -25.19
CA MET A 146 -17.43 -12.45 -25.93
C MET A 146 -17.88 -13.69 -25.17
N GLN A 147 -16.97 -14.33 -24.42
CA GLN A 147 -17.28 -15.45 -23.54
C GLN A 147 -18.31 -15.04 -22.48
N LYS A 148 -18.09 -13.90 -21.82
CA LYS A 148 -19.01 -13.38 -20.80
C LYS A 148 -20.39 -13.07 -21.38
N GLU A 149 -20.45 -12.60 -22.62
CA GLU A 149 -21.71 -12.34 -23.31
C GLU A 149 -22.43 -13.65 -23.71
N ALA A 150 -21.68 -14.66 -24.17
CA ALA A 150 -22.24 -15.96 -24.54
C ALA A 150 -22.67 -16.80 -23.32
N TYR A 151 -21.95 -16.66 -22.21
CA TYR A 151 -22.19 -17.34 -20.94
C TYR A 151 -22.31 -16.29 -19.83
N PRO A 152 -23.46 -15.59 -19.74
CA PRO A 152 -23.68 -14.55 -18.75
C PRO A 152 -23.55 -15.10 -17.33
N GLN A 153 -23.37 -14.18 -16.37
CA GLN A 153 -23.30 -14.56 -14.96
C GLN A 153 -24.52 -15.43 -14.56
N PRO A 154 -24.32 -16.55 -13.85
CA PRO A 154 -25.43 -17.35 -13.34
C PRO A 154 -26.37 -16.52 -12.47
N GLU A 155 -27.69 -16.73 -12.61
CA GLU A 155 -28.71 -16.13 -11.75
C GLU A 155 -28.72 -16.80 -10.37
N GLN A 156 -27.69 -16.50 -9.58
CA GLN A 156 -27.47 -17.03 -8.24
C GLN A 156 -27.14 -15.89 -7.28
N VAL A 157 -27.71 -15.94 -6.07
CA VAL A 157 -27.41 -14.96 -5.01
C VAL A 157 -25.96 -15.08 -4.57
N GLN A 158 -25.49 -16.30 -4.30
CA GLN A 158 -24.08 -16.64 -4.09
C GLN A 158 -23.62 -17.52 -5.25
N LEU A 159 -22.55 -17.14 -5.93
CA LEU A 159 -22.10 -17.81 -7.15
C LEU A 159 -21.40 -19.14 -6.84
N GLU A 160 -21.76 -20.19 -7.57
CA GLU A 160 -21.12 -21.49 -7.49
C GLU A 160 -20.14 -21.72 -8.66
N GLY A 161 -19.08 -22.51 -8.46
CA GLY A 161 -18.11 -22.85 -9.51
C GLY A 161 -17.07 -21.76 -9.80
N PHE A 162 -16.93 -20.79 -8.90
CA PHE A 162 -15.90 -19.75 -8.94
C PHE A 162 -14.97 -19.89 -7.74
N ASP A 163 -13.70 -19.54 -7.93
CA ASP A 163 -12.72 -19.44 -6.85
C ASP A 163 -12.38 -17.96 -6.62
N PHE A 164 -12.86 -17.43 -5.49
CA PHE A 164 -12.63 -16.05 -5.06
C PHE A 164 -11.55 -15.95 -3.99
N SER A 165 -10.83 -17.04 -3.70
CA SER A 165 -9.72 -16.99 -2.77
C SER A 165 -8.60 -16.08 -3.29
N ILE A 166 -7.90 -15.47 -2.34
CA ILE A 166 -6.84 -14.49 -2.56
C ILE A 166 -5.54 -15.16 -3.06
N ASP A 167 -5.37 -16.45 -2.73
CA ASP A 167 -4.21 -17.30 -3.04
C ASP A 167 -4.53 -18.38 -4.11
N ARG A 168 -5.66 -18.23 -4.81
CA ARG A 168 -6.07 -19.14 -5.90
C ARG A 168 -4.97 -19.39 -6.91
N GLN A 169 -5.01 -20.57 -7.51
CA GLN A 169 -4.18 -20.86 -8.68
C GLN A 169 -4.57 -19.91 -9.82
N GLN A 170 -3.60 -19.15 -10.34
CA GLN A 170 -3.86 -18.24 -11.44
C GLN A 170 -3.99 -19.03 -12.74
N ILE A 171 -5.09 -18.83 -13.46
CA ILE A 171 -5.33 -19.41 -14.79
C ILE A 171 -5.16 -18.29 -15.81
N CYS A 172 -4.05 -18.36 -16.55
CA CYS A 172 -3.60 -17.31 -17.47
C CYS A 172 -3.53 -17.88 -18.89
N PRO A 173 -4.67 -18.09 -19.57
CA PRO A 173 -4.68 -18.68 -20.90
C PRO A 173 -4.07 -17.71 -21.90
N THR A 174 -3.29 -18.23 -22.85
CA THR A 174 -2.96 -17.54 -24.11
C THR A 174 -4.14 -17.63 -25.08
N VAL A 175 -4.13 -16.86 -26.18
CA VAL A 175 -5.19 -16.99 -27.19
C VAL A 175 -5.19 -18.38 -27.85
N GLU A 176 -4.02 -19.01 -27.97
CA GLU A 176 -3.86 -20.37 -28.47
C GLU A 176 -4.44 -21.44 -27.50
N GLU A 177 -4.49 -21.14 -26.20
CA GLU A 177 -5.06 -22.02 -25.16
C GLU A 177 -6.56 -21.77 -24.93
N TYR A 178 -7.13 -20.71 -25.52
CA TYR A 178 -8.48 -20.22 -25.21
C TYR A 178 -9.59 -21.26 -25.45
N ASP A 179 -9.53 -22.02 -26.55
CA ASP A 179 -10.57 -23.01 -26.88
C ASP A 179 -10.66 -24.14 -25.85
N SER A 180 -9.52 -24.53 -25.25
CA SER A 180 -9.51 -25.49 -24.13
C SER A 180 -10.01 -24.84 -22.85
N TYR A 181 -9.59 -23.60 -22.59
CA TYR A 181 -10.00 -22.83 -21.43
C TYR A 181 -11.52 -22.67 -21.35
N VAL A 182 -12.19 -22.29 -22.45
CA VAL A 182 -13.66 -22.08 -22.45
C VAL A 182 -14.44 -23.39 -22.28
N GLN A 183 -13.89 -24.53 -22.70
CA GLN A 183 -14.50 -25.84 -22.47
C GLN A 183 -14.48 -26.25 -21.00
N GLU A 184 -13.37 -25.95 -20.31
CA GLU A 184 -13.20 -26.25 -18.88
C GLU A 184 -13.90 -25.21 -17.98
N HIS A 185 -13.95 -23.96 -18.42
CA HIS A 185 -14.40 -22.82 -17.64
C HIS A 185 -15.37 -21.90 -18.41
N PRO A 186 -16.54 -22.40 -18.88
CA PRO A 186 -17.44 -21.64 -19.75
C PRO A 186 -17.90 -20.31 -19.14
N ASN A 187 -18.17 -20.29 -17.82
CA ASN A 187 -18.68 -19.10 -17.12
C ASN A 187 -17.58 -18.14 -16.61
N TRP A 188 -16.31 -18.37 -16.97
CA TRP A 188 -15.16 -17.57 -16.50
C TRP A 188 -14.74 -16.48 -17.50
N GLY A 189 -15.69 -15.96 -18.28
CA GLY A 189 -15.50 -14.75 -19.09
C GLY A 189 -15.32 -13.51 -18.21
N MET A 190 -14.83 -12.42 -18.80
CA MET A 190 -14.58 -11.16 -18.09
C MET A 190 -15.75 -10.17 -18.28
N PRO A 191 -16.22 -9.47 -17.22
CA PRO A 191 -15.71 -9.46 -15.86
C PRO A 191 -15.93 -10.76 -15.06
N TYR A 192 -14.86 -11.32 -14.48
CA TYR A 192 -14.88 -12.59 -13.76
C TYR A 192 -15.70 -12.51 -12.47
N GLY A 193 -16.71 -13.37 -12.33
CA GLY A 193 -17.54 -13.43 -11.12
C GLY A 193 -18.24 -12.12 -10.76
N MET A 194 -18.47 -11.25 -11.75
CA MET A 194 -19.19 -9.98 -11.63
C MET A 194 -20.27 -9.89 -12.74
N PRO A 195 -21.20 -8.93 -12.69
CA PRO A 195 -22.22 -8.81 -13.73
C PRO A 195 -21.62 -8.50 -15.09
N ASN A 196 -22.36 -8.85 -16.13
CA ASN A 196 -22.03 -8.47 -17.51
C ASN A 196 -21.87 -6.95 -17.63
N LEU A 197 -21.08 -6.52 -18.61
CA LEU A 197 -21.04 -5.12 -19.02
C LEU A 197 -22.41 -4.72 -19.58
N SER A 198 -22.76 -3.44 -19.47
CA SER A 198 -23.90 -2.92 -20.22
C SER A 198 -23.65 -3.07 -21.73
N SER A 199 -24.71 -3.15 -22.53
CA SER A 199 -24.58 -3.29 -23.99
C SER A 199 -23.77 -2.15 -24.63
N ASN A 200 -23.84 -0.94 -24.05
CA ASN A 200 -23.05 0.20 -24.50
C ASN A 200 -21.56 0.03 -24.17
N GLU A 201 -21.24 -0.37 -22.93
CA GLU A 201 -19.85 -0.61 -22.53
C GLU A 201 -19.23 -1.76 -23.33
N TYR A 202 -19.96 -2.87 -23.48
CA TYR A 202 -19.54 -4.02 -24.27
C TYR A 202 -19.26 -3.63 -25.72
N SER A 203 -20.21 -2.98 -26.38
CA SER A 203 -20.04 -2.57 -27.79
C SER A 203 -18.92 -1.55 -27.97
N THR A 204 -18.71 -0.64 -27.01
CA THR A 204 -17.59 0.32 -27.03
C THR A 204 -16.25 -0.41 -26.99
N LEU A 205 -16.07 -1.37 -26.06
CA LEU A 205 -14.84 -2.16 -25.96
C LEU A 205 -14.62 -3.05 -27.19
N ILE A 206 -15.66 -3.71 -27.70
CA ILE A 206 -15.54 -4.55 -28.89
C ILE A 206 -15.20 -3.71 -30.12
N ASN A 207 -15.80 -2.54 -30.30
CA ASN A 207 -15.46 -1.62 -31.41
C ASN A 207 -14.00 -1.15 -31.32
N TRP A 208 -13.52 -0.83 -30.12
CA TRP A 208 -12.12 -0.48 -29.87
C TRP A 208 -11.17 -1.62 -30.23
N LEU A 209 -11.46 -2.84 -29.75
CA LEU A 209 -10.66 -4.03 -30.04
C LEU A 209 -10.67 -4.37 -31.53
N GLN A 210 -11.84 -4.34 -32.19
CA GLN A 210 -11.99 -4.54 -33.62
C GLN A 210 -11.17 -3.52 -34.43
N GLY A 211 -11.09 -2.28 -33.97
CA GLY A 211 -10.26 -1.21 -34.52
C GLY A 211 -8.75 -1.35 -34.31
N GLY A 212 -8.29 -2.45 -33.70
CA GLY A 212 -6.86 -2.69 -33.43
C GLY A 212 -6.40 -2.14 -32.08
N ALA A 213 -7.33 -1.79 -31.19
CA ALA A 213 -7.05 -1.34 -29.83
C ALA A 213 -6.07 -0.16 -29.76
N LEU A 214 -6.23 0.83 -30.65
CA LEU A 214 -5.43 2.06 -30.63
C LEU A 214 -5.71 2.83 -29.33
N MET A 215 -4.65 3.35 -28.71
CA MET A 215 -4.65 4.04 -27.43
C MET A 215 -3.97 5.41 -27.57
N SER A 216 -4.24 6.33 -26.65
CA SER A 216 -3.65 7.67 -26.69
C SER A 216 -2.16 7.66 -26.35
N ALA A 217 -1.38 8.50 -27.03
CA ALA A 217 -0.08 8.94 -26.56
C ALA A 217 -0.19 9.68 -25.21
N PRO A 218 0.91 9.83 -24.44
CA PRO A 218 0.89 10.54 -23.17
C PRO A 218 0.43 11.99 -23.31
N ILE A 219 -0.45 12.44 -22.41
CA ILE A 219 -0.97 13.81 -22.40
C ILE A 219 0.20 14.78 -22.12
N PRO A 220 0.41 15.85 -22.93
CA PRO A 220 1.49 16.80 -22.67
C PRO A 220 1.24 17.61 -21.39
N LEU A 221 2.31 18.18 -20.82
CA LEU A 221 2.21 19.08 -19.68
C LEU A 221 1.64 20.45 -20.07
N SER A 222 0.85 21.06 -19.18
CA SER A 222 0.47 22.47 -19.29
C SER A 222 1.70 23.39 -19.11
N ALA A 223 1.55 24.68 -19.43
CA ALA A 223 2.64 25.64 -19.25
C ALA A 223 3.01 25.80 -17.76
N GLU A 224 2.01 25.84 -16.88
CA GLU A 224 2.13 25.97 -15.44
C GLU A 224 2.78 24.72 -14.82
N GLN A 225 2.34 23.53 -15.23
CA GLN A 225 2.95 22.26 -14.81
C GLN A 225 4.42 22.20 -15.23
N ARG A 226 4.77 22.59 -16.47
CA ARG A 226 6.17 22.64 -16.93
C ARG A 226 7.02 23.62 -16.12
N ALA A 227 6.46 24.79 -15.77
CA ALA A 227 7.18 25.78 -14.97
C ALA A 227 7.52 25.24 -13.57
N LEU A 228 6.56 24.59 -12.90
CA LEU A 228 6.78 23.99 -11.58
C LEU A 228 7.73 22.79 -11.63
N VAL A 229 7.61 21.92 -12.65
CA VAL A 229 8.59 20.85 -12.89
C VAL A 229 9.99 21.43 -13.03
N THR A 230 10.16 22.49 -13.84
CA THR A 230 11.46 23.15 -14.02
C THR A 230 11.99 23.71 -12.70
N GLN A 231 11.15 24.33 -11.89
CA GLN A 231 11.54 24.90 -10.60
C GLN A 231 12.04 23.82 -9.63
N TYR A 232 11.32 22.70 -9.51
CA TYR A 232 11.72 21.59 -8.65
C TYR A 232 12.98 20.88 -9.17
N GLU A 233 13.08 20.66 -10.48
CA GLU A 233 14.29 20.07 -11.07
C GLU A 233 15.52 20.97 -10.88
N LEU A 234 15.38 22.30 -10.89
CA LEU A 234 16.46 23.23 -10.55
C LEU A 234 16.91 23.09 -9.08
N PHE A 235 15.98 22.83 -8.15
CA PHE A 235 16.30 22.56 -6.76
C PHE A 235 17.07 21.24 -6.60
N PHE A 236 16.56 20.15 -7.17
CA PHE A 236 17.15 18.81 -7.02
C PHE A 236 18.52 18.66 -7.71
N ASN A 237 18.79 19.43 -8.78
CA ASN A 237 19.96 19.19 -9.64
C ASN A 237 21.10 20.22 -9.50
N ARG A 238 21.16 20.96 -8.37
CA ARG A 238 22.30 21.85 -8.07
C ARG A 238 23.60 21.05 -7.94
N SER A 239 24.73 21.67 -8.31
CA SER A 239 26.01 20.96 -8.46
C SER A 239 26.78 20.72 -7.16
N SER A 240 26.49 21.42 -6.06
CA SER A 240 27.24 21.24 -4.82
C SER A 240 27.04 19.83 -4.24
N ARG A 241 28.07 19.27 -3.58
CA ARG A 241 27.98 17.96 -2.90
C ARG A 241 26.82 17.92 -1.91
N LYS A 242 26.65 19.01 -1.16
CA LYS A 242 25.51 19.21 -0.25
C LYS A 242 24.17 19.01 -0.95
N ALA A 243 23.93 19.68 -2.08
CA ALA A 243 22.68 19.56 -2.80
C ALA A 243 22.48 18.16 -3.42
N GLN A 244 23.55 17.53 -3.93
CA GLN A 244 23.49 16.17 -4.46
C GLN A 244 23.12 15.14 -3.38
N LEU A 245 23.70 15.27 -2.18
CA LEU A 245 23.38 14.41 -1.03
C LEU A 245 21.91 14.62 -0.59
N THR A 246 21.46 15.87 -0.52
CA THR A 246 20.06 16.20 -0.24
C THR A 246 19.12 15.59 -1.27
N ALA A 247 19.40 15.74 -2.57
CA ALA A 247 18.53 15.21 -3.62
C ALA A 247 18.47 13.69 -3.61
N ARG A 248 19.59 13.01 -3.32
CA ARG A 248 19.64 11.56 -3.06
C ARG A 248 18.72 11.18 -1.90
N TYR A 249 18.86 11.86 -0.76
CA TYR A 249 18.02 11.61 0.42
C TYR A 249 16.53 11.78 0.11
N LEU A 250 16.14 12.88 -0.54
CA LEU A 250 14.74 13.15 -0.89
C LEU A 250 14.20 12.10 -1.88
N TYR A 251 14.99 11.68 -2.87
CA TYR A 251 14.60 10.62 -3.80
C TYR A 251 14.36 9.28 -3.09
N GLU A 252 15.29 8.85 -2.24
CA GLU A 252 15.18 7.57 -1.52
C GLU A 252 13.95 7.52 -0.57
N HIS A 253 13.36 8.68 -0.24
CA HIS A 253 12.11 8.78 0.53
C HIS A 253 10.85 9.03 -0.30
N LEU A 254 10.97 9.53 -1.54
CA LEU A 254 9.83 9.96 -2.35
C LEU A 254 9.61 9.15 -3.63
N PHE A 255 10.48 8.18 -3.96
CA PHE A 255 10.42 7.44 -5.23
C PHE A 255 9.13 6.63 -5.45
N LEU A 256 8.37 6.31 -4.40
CA LEU A 256 7.06 5.64 -4.48
C LEU A 256 5.87 6.60 -4.37
N SER A 257 6.10 7.87 -4.07
CA SER A 257 5.04 8.84 -3.81
C SER A 257 4.49 9.40 -5.11
N HIS A 258 3.16 9.59 -5.16
CA HIS A 258 2.52 10.33 -6.23
C HIS A 258 2.59 11.83 -5.91
N LEU A 259 3.57 12.50 -6.52
CA LEU A 259 3.84 13.91 -6.29
C LEU A 259 2.82 14.75 -7.07
N TYR A 260 2.28 15.80 -6.48
CA TYR A 260 1.37 16.73 -7.20
C TYR A 260 1.59 18.16 -6.76
N PHE A 261 1.30 19.13 -7.63
CA PHE A 261 1.48 20.54 -7.32
C PHE A 261 0.22 21.14 -6.67
N SER A 262 0.20 21.27 -5.34
CA SER A 262 -0.99 21.79 -4.65
C SER A 262 -1.23 23.28 -4.93
N ASP A 263 -0.18 24.03 -5.31
CA ASP A 263 -0.29 25.46 -5.66
C ASP A 263 -1.14 25.71 -6.93
N LEU A 264 -1.36 24.69 -7.76
CA LEU A 264 -2.22 24.80 -8.95
C LEU A 264 -3.71 24.78 -8.62
N ASN A 265 -4.11 24.28 -7.45
CA ASN A 265 -5.52 24.13 -7.04
C ASN A 265 -6.41 23.44 -8.11
N GLU A 266 -5.85 22.46 -8.82
CA GLU A 266 -6.59 21.64 -9.79
C GLU A 266 -7.64 20.80 -9.06
N THR A 267 -8.86 20.71 -9.61
CA THR A 267 -9.94 19.88 -9.05
C THR A 267 -9.58 18.40 -9.06
N ALA A 268 -8.82 17.96 -10.05
CA ALA A 268 -8.22 16.64 -10.13
C ALA A 268 -6.71 16.81 -10.37
N PRO A 269 -5.88 16.68 -9.31
CA PRO A 269 -4.45 16.91 -9.43
C PRO A 269 -3.81 15.97 -10.45
N ARG A 270 -2.93 16.52 -11.29
CA ARG A 270 -2.02 15.68 -12.06
C ARG A 270 -0.87 15.18 -11.17
N PHE A 271 -0.69 13.86 -11.13
CA PHE A 271 0.38 13.24 -10.37
C PHE A 271 1.65 13.02 -11.20
N PHE A 272 2.78 12.97 -10.51
CA PHE A 272 4.13 12.84 -11.02
C PHE A 272 4.92 11.84 -10.17
N THR A 273 5.93 11.22 -10.76
CA THR A 273 6.92 10.41 -10.06
C THR A 273 8.29 11.05 -10.16
N LEU A 274 9.10 10.88 -9.11
CA LEU A 274 10.49 11.33 -9.07
C LEU A 274 11.40 10.16 -9.48
N VAL A 275 12.19 10.35 -10.54
CA VAL A 275 13.07 9.32 -11.09
C VAL A 275 14.53 9.78 -11.13
N ARG A 276 15.46 8.82 -11.07
CA ARG A 276 16.88 9.04 -11.41
C ARG A 276 17.06 9.01 -12.92
N SER A 277 17.92 9.88 -13.43
CA SER A 277 18.20 10.07 -14.85
C SER A 277 19.69 10.27 -15.10
N GLN A 278 20.20 9.69 -16.20
CA GLN A 278 21.56 9.92 -16.69
C GLN A 278 21.70 11.30 -17.35
N THR A 279 20.60 11.86 -17.84
CA THR A 279 20.57 13.15 -18.56
C THR A 279 20.01 14.29 -17.71
N PRO A 280 20.56 15.52 -17.86
CA PRO A 280 20.14 16.69 -17.10
C PRO A 280 18.76 17.24 -17.54
N PRO A 281 18.15 18.14 -16.73
CA PRO A 281 17.01 18.96 -17.16
C PRO A 281 17.29 19.67 -18.49
N GLY A 282 16.30 19.66 -19.39
CA GLY A 282 16.42 20.18 -20.77
C GLY A 282 16.70 19.10 -21.83
N GLU A 283 17.11 17.90 -21.43
CA GLU A 283 17.26 16.73 -22.30
C GLU A 283 16.18 15.67 -22.02
N PRO A 284 15.86 14.79 -23.01
CA PRO A 284 15.00 13.63 -22.79
C PRO A 284 15.50 12.78 -21.63
N VAL A 285 14.60 12.35 -20.76
CA VAL A 285 14.93 11.53 -19.59
C VAL A 285 15.48 10.18 -20.03
N LYS A 286 16.68 9.84 -19.56
CA LYS A 286 17.23 8.49 -19.65
C LYS A 286 17.23 7.86 -18.26
N ARG A 287 16.17 7.11 -17.96
CA ARG A 287 15.91 6.61 -16.61
C ARG A 287 17.02 5.66 -16.15
N ILE A 288 17.46 5.83 -14.91
CA ILE A 288 18.34 4.88 -14.22
C ILE A 288 17.45 3.94 -13.42
N VAL A 289 17.51 2.67 -13.77
CA VAL A 289 16.68 1.62 -13.16
C VAL A 289 17.60 0.65 -12.44
N THR A 290 17.39 0.52 -11.14
CA THR A 290 18.07 -0.47 -10.28
C THR A 290 17.03 -1.22 -9.47
N ARG A 291 17.45 -2.25 -8.73
CA ARG A 291 16.54 -3.06 -7.91
C ARG A 291 16.03 -2.28 -6.70
N ARG A 292 16.91 -1.52 -6.05
CA ARG A 292 16.62 -0.62 -4.92
C ARG A 292 17.01 0.82 -5.25
N PRO A 293 16.32 1.84 -4.70
CA PRO A 293 16.60 3.25 -5.00
C PRO A 293 18.03 3.69 -4.64
N TYR A 294 18.69 3.00 -3.71
CA TYR A 294 20.04 3.30 -3.27
C TYR A 294 21.12 2.44 -3.92
N ASP A 295 20.78 1.52 -4.84
CA ASP A 295 21.79 0.74 -5.56
C ASP A 295 22.60 1.67 -6.49
N ASP A 296 23.83 1.24 -6.82
CA ASP A 296 24.76 1.97 -7.69
C ASP A 296 24.08 2.36 -9.01
N PRO A 297 24.03 3.66 -9.35
CA PRO A 297 23.42 4.14 -10.59
C PRO A 297 24.29 3.91 -11.83
N GLU A 298 25.52 3.41 -11.68
CA GLU A 298 26.51 3.16 -12.74
C GLU A 298 26.86 4.41 -13.57
N VAL A 299 26.76 5.59 -12.95
CA VAL A 299 27.13 6.88 -13.55
C VAL A 299 27.79 7.79 -12.53
N ASP A 300 28.70 8.65 -13.00
CA ASP A 300 29.38 9.64 -12.15
C ASP A 300 28.42 10.68 -11.57
N ARG A 301 27.31 10.96 -12.26
CA ARG A 301 26.33 11.95 -11.84
C ARG A 301 24.91 11.50 -12.14
N VAL A 302 24.10 11.50 -11.10
CA VAL A 302 22.65 11.30 -11.16
C VAL A 302 21.95 12.65 -11.26
N TYR A 303 20.92 12.70 -12.10
CA TYR A 303 19.94 13.78 -12.13
C TYR A 303 18.59 13.28 -11.65
N TYR A 304 17.85 14.09 -10.90
CA TYR A 304 16.51 13.74 -10.42
C TYR A 304 15.47 14.50 -11.23
N ARG A 305 14.54 13.78 -11.85
CA ARG A 305 13.59 14.30 -12.84
C ARG A 305 12.17 13.97 -12.44
N LEU A 306 11.24 14.91 -12.67
CA LEU A 306 9.81 14.68 -12.46
C LEU A 306 9.17 14.27 -13.78
N ILE A 307 8.54 13.10 -13.80
CA ILE A 307 7.79 12.61 -14.97
C ILE A 307 6.32 12.44 -14.60
N PRO A 308 5.36 12.68 -15.52
CA PRO A 308 3.95 12.44 -15.24
C PRO A 308 3.68 10.98 -14.92
N GLU A 309 2.85 10.72 -13.91
CA GLU A 309 2.28 9.39 -13.69
C GLU A 309 1.43 9.00 -14.90
N GLN A 310 1.68 7.82 -15.45
CA GLN A 310 1.01 7.33 -16.66
C GLN A 310 -0.05 6.28 -16.37
N ALA A 311 0.01 5.65 -15.20
CA ALA A 311 -1.00 4.73 -14.75
C ALA A 311 -2.18 5.49 -14.12
N THR A 312 -3.36 4.90 -14.30
CA THR A 312 -4.56 5.24 -13.54
C THR A 312 -4.30 5.02 -12.06
N ILE A 313 -4.66 6.02 -11.25
CA ILE A 313 -4.47 5.98 -9.81
C ILE A 313 -5.39 4.94 -9.17
N VAL A 314 -4.81 4.04 -8.38
CA VAL A 314 -5.52 3.04 -7.58
C VAL A 314 -5.18 3.23 -6.11
N ASP A 315 -6.17 3.17 -5.22
CA ASP A 315 -5.97 3.58 -3.82
C ASP A 315 -4.90 2.73 -3.13
N LYS A 316 -4.84 1.43 -3.44
CA LYS A 316 -3.91 0.46 -2.82
C LYS A 316 -2.42 0.78 -2.93
N ASN A 317 -2.00 1.62 -3.87
CA ASN A 317 -0.63 2.12 -3.96
C ASN A 317 -0.57 3.65 -4.04
N HIS A 318 -1.70 4.35 -3.84
CA HIS A 318 -1.74 5.79 -3.90
C HIS A 318 -1.25 6.41 -2.59
N MET A 319 -0.15 7.16 -2.69
CA MET A 319 0.46 7.93 -1.60
C MET A 319 0.70 9.37 -2.07
N PRO A 320 -0.32 10.24 -2.02
CA PRO A 320 -0.20 11.60 -2.51
C PRO A 320 0.79 12.38 -1.66
N PHE A 321 1.63 13.19 -2.32
CA PHE A 321 2.59 14.06 -1.66
C PHE A 321 2.59 15.42 -2.34
N ALA A 322 2.11 16.44 -1.62
CA ALA A 322 2.03 17.79 -2.17
C ALA A 322 3.42 18.38 -2.47
N LEU A 323 3.54 19.13 -3.55
CA LEU A 323 4.66 19.98 -3.87
C LEU A 323 4.11 21.41 -3.91
N ASN A 324 4.66 22.29 -3.08
CA ASN A 324 4.27 23.69 -3.01
C ASN A 324 5.41 24.60 -2.59
N SER A 325 5.16 25.90 -2.67
CA SER A 325 6.12 26.95 -2.37
C SER A 325 6.64 26.87 -0.93
N GLN A 326 5.78 26.60 0.05
CA GLN A 326 6.19 26.48 1.45
C GLN A 326 7.14 25.30 1.65
N ARG A 327 6.81 24.13 1.09
CA ARG A 327 7.65 22.94 1.18
C ARG A 327 9.03 23.14 0.55
N MET A 328 9.12 23.87 -0.55
CA MET A 328 10.41 24.21 -1.15
C MET A 328 11.24 25.14 -0.25
N ILE A 329 10.61 26.08 0.45
CA ILE A 329 11.26 26.94 1.45
C ILE A 329 11.77 26.08 2.62
N ASP A 330 10.93 25.18 3.12
CA ASP A 330 11.28 24.30 4.24
C ASP A 330 12.47 23.40 3.88
N TRP A 331 12.47 22.79 2.69
CA TRP A 331 13.59 21.97 2.23
C TRP A 331 14.88 22.78 2.02
N GLN A 332 14.75 24.01 1.53
CA GLN A 332 15.88 24.94 1.41
C GLN A 332 16.45 25.28 2.80
N GLU A 333 15.61 25.59 3.77
CA GLU A 333 16.04 25.88 5.15
C GLU A 333 16.73 24.67 5.79
N TRP A 334 16.06 23.52 5.76
CA TRP A 334 16.50 22.32 6.47
C TRP A 334 17.76 21.69 5.86
N PHE A 335 17.89 21.70 4.53
CA PHE A 335 18.98 20.97 3.86
C PHE A 335 19.98 21.84 3.12
N VAL A 336 19.69 23.11 2.84
CA VAL A 336 20.62 23.95 2.07
C VAL A 336 21.19 25.07 2.93
N ASP A 337 20.36 25.77 3.68
CA ASP A 337 20.77 26.95 4.46
C ASP A 337 21.33 26.56 5.84
N THR A 338 20.93 25.41 6.39
CA THR A 338 21.47 24.88 7.65
C THR A 338 22.99 24.69 7.57
N ALA A 339 23.74 25.13 8.58
CA ALA A 339 25.21 25.12 8.57
C ALA A 339 25.78 23.71 8.81
N TYR A 340 26.20 23.05 7.72
CA TYR A 340 26.96 21.80 7.70
C TYR A 340 27.67 21.65 6.35
N ASP A 341 28.74 20.85 6.34
CA ASP A 341 29.57 20.62 5.17
C ASP A 341 29.50 19.15 4.73
N VAL A 342 29.60 18.92 3.42
CA VAL A 342 29.69 17.58 2.82
C VAL A 342 31.03 17.49 2.11
N ALA A 343 32.00 16.86 2.77
CA ALA A 343 33.37 16.75 2.27
C ALA A 343 33.43 15.83 1.05
N GLU A 344 32.72 14.71 1.09
CA GLU A 344 32.63 13.72 0.02
C GLU A 344 31.21 13.17 -0.06
N LEU A 345 30.81 12.67 -1.23
CA LEU A 345 29.53 12.00 -1.36
C LEU A 345 29.69 10.55 -0.88
N PRO A 346 28.70 10.01 -0.14
CA PRO A 346 28.70 8.59 0.25
C PRO A 346 28.69 7.71 -0.99
N GLY A 347 29.38 6.58 -0.90
CA GLY A 347 29.35 5.56 -1.94
C GLY A 347 28.00 4.84 -2.06
N TYR A 348 27.96 3.88 -2.96
CA TYR A 348 26.80 3.04 -3.26
C TYR A 348 27.00 1.58 -2.82
N GLU A 349 28.13 1.28 -2.17
CA GLU A 349 28.41 -0.04 -1.59
C GLU A 349 27.33 -0.41 -0.57
N PRO A 350 26.84 -1.67 -0.56
CA PRO A 350 25.74 -2.09 0.32
C PRO A 350 25.94 -1.74 1.79
N GLU A 351 27.17 -1.85 2.32
CA GLU A 351 27.50 -1.55 3.72
C GLU A 351 27.34 -0.07 4.09
N ILE A 352 27.27 0.82 3.09
CA ILE A 352 27.04 2.25 3.25
C ILE A 352 25.60 2.58 2.88
N ALA A 353 25.19 2.22 1.66
CA ALA A 353 23.94 2.67 1.04
C ALA A 353 22.68 2.11 1.69
N ALA A 354 22.73 0.89 2.23
CA ALA A 354 21.57 0.29 2.88
C ALA A 354 21.32 0.79 4.32
N ASN A 355 22.25 1.56 4.90
CA ASN A 355 22.13 2.12 6.24
C ASN A 355 22.09 3.66 6.20
N PRO A 356 20.94 4.29 6.46
CA PRO A 356 20.80 5.74 6.36
C PRO A 356 21.63 6.52 7.39
N MET A 357 22.00 5.88 8.50
CA MET A 357 22.86 6.49 9.53
C MET A 357 24.30 6.64 9.05
N THR A 358 24.70 5.87 8.02
CA THR A 358 26.01 5.92 7.40
C THR A 358 25.98 6.74 6.12
N ALA A 359 25.08 6.42 5.19
CA ALA A 359 24.97 7.13 3.91
C ALA A 359 24.71 8.63 4.08
N PHE A 360 23.92 9.03 5.07
CA PHE A 360 23.52 10.43 5.24
C PHE A 360 24.07 11.04 6.54
N ILE A 361 25.21 10.56 7.04
CA ILE A 361 25.82 11.00 8.30
C ILE A 361 26.09 12.51 8.37
N ASP A 362 26.38 13.13 7.22
CA ASP A 362 26.61 14.57 7.09
C ASP A 362 25.32 15.39 7.13
N LEU A 363 24.15 14.79 6.83
CA LEU A 363 22.87 15.48 6.91
C LEU A 363 22.43 15.63 8.37
N PRO A 364 22.05 16.85 8.81
CA PRO A 364 21.57 17.07 10.17
C PRO A 364 20.35 16.19 10.49
N VAL A 365 20.41 15.51 11.64
CA VAL A 365 19.34 14.64 12.14
C VAL A 365 18.01 15.40 12.24
N LYS A 366 18.04 16.62 12.78
CA LYS A 366 16.87 17.49 12.88
C LYS A 366 16.20 17.72 11.52
N SER A 367 16.98 18.02 10.49
CA SER A 367 16.48 18.30 9.13
C SER A 367 15.80 17.08 8.54
N ARG A 368 16.44 15.91 8.68
CA ARG A 368 15.88 14.63 8.25
C ARG A 368 14.60 14.26 8.99
N PHE A 369 14.56 14.50 10.30
CA PHE A 369 13.38 14.22 11.11
C PHE A 369 12.22 15.16 10.78
N LYS A 370 12.47 16.47 10.67
CA LYS A 370 11.47 17.45 10.22
C LYS A 370 10.88 17.09 8.86
N PHE A 371 11.73 16.67 7.91
CA PHE A 371 11.27 16.19 6.60
C PHE A 371 10.31 15.00 6.70
N MET A 372 10.66 13.96 7.47
CA MET A 372 9.80 12.79 7.63
C MET A 372 8.50 13.11 8.37
N LEU A 373 8.53 14.05 9.32
CA LEU A 373 7.37 14.46 10.12
C LEU A 373 6.42 15.42 9.37
N ASP A 374 6.95 16.29 8.51
CA ASP A 374 6.15 17.26 7.74
C ASP A 374 5.00 16.58 6.97
N ASN A 375 5.27 15.36 6.49
CA ASN A 375 4.26 14.50 5.88
C ASN A 375 4.29 13.08 6.44
N ALA A 376 4.23 12.93 7.78
CA ALA A 376 4.37 11.64 8.44
C ALA A 376 3.36 10.59 7.96
N GLN A 377 2.13 10.98 7.58
CA GLN A 377 1.18 10.05 6.98
C GLN A 377 1.73 9.42 5.70
N ASN A 378 2.42 10.17 4.84
CA ASN A 378 3.06 9.64 3.62
C ASN A 378 4.22 8.70 3.99
N THR A 379 5.08 9.10 4.92
CA THR A 379 6.19 8.29 5.44
C THR A 379 5.68 6.94 5.98
N ILE A 380 4.66 6.94 6.84
CA ILE A 380 4.09 5.72 7.42
C ILE A 380 3.28 4.93 6.35
N ASN A 381 2.58 5.61 5.44
CA ASN A 381 1.93 4.94 4.31
C ASN A 381 2.95 4.18 3.45
N ALA A 382 4.17 4.69 3.27
CA ALA A 382 5.21 3.96 2.54
C ALA A 382 5.58 2.64 3.23
N TYR A 383 5.49 2.56 4.56
CA TYR A 383 5.75 1.32 5.32
C TYR A 383 4.69 0.26 5.06
N ILE A 384 3.45 0.73 4.86
CA ILE A 384 2.26 -0.08 4.74
C ILE A 384 1.98 -0.48 3.28
N LYS A 385 1.99 0.50 2.39
CA LYS A 385 1.68 0.39 0.95
C LYS A 385 2.91 0.23 0.06
N GLY A 386 4.14 0.18 0.60
CA GLY A 386 5.45 0.33 -0.06
C GLY A 386 5.62 -0.22 -1.49
N PRO A 387 6.62 -1.06 -1.80
CA PRO A 387 6.71 -1.66 -3.14
C PRO A 387 5.69 -2.82 -3.32
N VAL A 388 4.61 -2.84 -2.52
CA VAL A 388 3.64 -3.93 -2.44
C VAL A 388 2.23 -3.37 -2.28
N CYS A 389 1.23 -4.02 -2.87
CA CYS A 389 -0.18 -3.66 -2.74
C CYS A 389 -0.90 -4.52 -1.69
N ARG A 390 -0.32 -5.69 -1.37
CA ARG A 390 -0.70 -6.56 -0.26
C ARG A 390 0.53 -7.17 0.37
N GLY A 391 0.47 -7.49 1.67
CA GLY A 391 1.63 -7.98 2.39
C GLY A 391 1.34 -8.50 3.80
N GLN A 392 0.66 -9.64 3.91
CA GLN A 392 0.41 -10.27 5.22
C GLN A 392 1.70 -10.51 6.02
N LEU A 393 2.79 -10.92 5.36
CA LEU A 393 4.07 -11.19 6.02
C LEU A 393 4.66 -9.96 6.72
N ALA A 394 4.40 -8.73 6.27
CA ALA A 394 4.88 -7.53 6.95
C ALA A 394 3.86 -6.99 7.95
N LEU A 395 2.56 -7.18 7.67
CA LEU A 395 1.47 -6.61 8.46
C LEU A 395 1.06 -7.48 9.66
N ASN A 396 1.38 -8.78 9.69
CA ASN A 396 1.07 -9.64 10.83
C ASN A 396 1.89 -9.33 12.11
N VAL A 397 2.73 -8.29 12.10
CA VAL A 397 3.41 -7.74 13.30
C VAL A 397 2.62 -6.64 13.99
N ILE A 398 1.55 -6.09 13.41
CA ILE A 398 0.84 -4.94 13.99
C ILE A 398 -0.58 -5.35 14.41
N ASN A 399 -1.10 -4.66 15.43
CA ASN A 399 -2.51 -4.77 15.81
C ASN A 399 -3.38 -4.07 14.75
N ASP A 400 -4.65 -4.47 14.68
CA ASP A 400 -5.59 -3.94 13.67
C ASP A 400 -5.96 -2.48 13.87
N ARG A 401 -5.80 -1.95 15.08
CA ARG A 401 -5.91 -0.50 15.38
C ARG A 401 -4.85 -0.10 16.40
N PHE A 402 -4.03 0.90 16.06
CA PHE A 402 -3.11 1.54 17.00
C PHE A 402 -2.85 3.01 16.63
N TRP A 403 -2.48 3.80 17.63
CA TRP A 403 -2.12 5.21 17.45
C TRP A 403 -0.61 5.38 17.38
N VAL A 404 -0.18 6.33 16.55
CA VAL A 404 1.23 6.69 16.37
C VAL A 404 1.42 8.15 16.73
N PHE A 405 2.39 8.39 17.60
CA PHE A 405 2.88 9.70 18.00
C PHE A 405 4.37 9.80 17.65
N PHE A 406 4.91 11.01 17.67
CA PHE A 406 6.30 11.27 17.31
C PHE A 406 6.99 12.05 18.41
N LEU A 407 8.29 11.79 18.62
CA LEU A 407 9.10 12.70 19.42
C LEU A 407 9.26 14.04 18.72
N ASP A 408 9.28 15.12 19.48
CA ASP A 408 9.52 16.46 18.98
C ASP A 408 10.95 16.57 18.41
N PRO A 409 11.12 16.94 17.12
CA PRO A 409 12.43 17.07 16.50
C PRO A 409 13.30 18.13 17.18
N ASP A 410 12.72 19.18 17.76
CA ASP A 410 13.47 20.19 18.49
C ASP A 410 13.97 19.68 19.85
N LYS A 411 13.34 18.65 20.42
CA LYS A 411 13.83 17.95 21.62
C LYS A 411 14.87 16.88 21.29
N SER A 412 14.95 16.47 20.03
CA SER A 412 15.91 15.48 19.53
C SER A 412 17.18 16.12 18.96
N ASP A 413 17.16 17.44 18.72
CA ASP A 413 18.27 18.24 18.19
C ASP A 413 19.30 18.60 19.27
N ILE A 414 19.99 17.58 19.77
CA ILE A 414 20.96 17.69 20.86
C ILE A 414 22.26 17.04 20.39
N PRO A 415 23.43 17.73 20.47
CA PRO A 415 24.71 17.18 20.01
C PRO A 415 25.00 15.78 20.56
N GLU A 416 24.66 15.52 21.82
CA GLU A 416 24.84 14.24 22.49
C GLU A 416 23.96 13.13 21.89
N VAL A 417 22.75 13.45 21.45
CA VAL A 417 21.85 12.51 20.76
C VAL A 417 22.38 12.18 19.37
N ASN A 418 22.86 13.19 18.64
CA ASN A 418 23.45 13.00 17.32
C ASN A 418 24.73 12.15 17.39
N GLU A 419 25.59 12.43 18.38
CA GLU A 419 26.80 11.65 18.62
C GLU A 419 26.47 10.24 19.09
N PHE A 420 25.42 10.06 19.89
CA PHE A 420 24.91 8.73 20.23
C PHE A 420 24.53 7.95 18.96
N TYR A 421 23.71 8.48 18.07
CA TYR A 421 23.35 7.78 16.83
C TYR A 421 24.57 7.43 15.96
N ARG A 422 25.53 8.35 15.84
CA ARG A 422 26.79 8.10 15.14
C ARG A 422 27.59 6.96 15.76
N SER A 423 27.73 6.95 17.09
CA SER A 423 28.41 5.87 17.82
C SER A 423 27.71 4.52 17.66
N GLN A 424 26.42 4.52 17.33
CA GLN A 424 25.60 3.32 17.17
C GLN A 424 25.44 2.89 15.70
N ALA A 425 26.09 3.55 14.72
CA ALA A 425 25.93 3.22 13.30
C ALA A 425 26.16 1.73 13.00
N ASP A 426 27.16 1.12 13.63
CA ASP A 426 27.44 -0.32 13.54
C ASP A 426 26.37 -1.21 14.17
N ASN A 427 25.60 -0.70 15.15
CA ASN A 427 24.47 -1.42 15.74
C ASN A 427 23.13 -1.12 15.02
N LEU A 428 23.09 -0.16 14.11
CA LEU A 428 21.89 0.28 13.39
C LEU A 428 21.81 -0.28 11.96
N LYS A 429 22.72 -1.18 11.59
CA LYS A 429 22.72 -1.87 10.30
C LYS A 429 21.42 -2.64 10.07
N LEU A 430 21.01 -2.72 8.81
CA LEU A 430 19.75 -3.32 8.40
C LEU A 430 19.99 -4.58 7.55
N PRO A 431 19.03 -5.53 7.52
CA PRO A 431 19.13 -6.74 6.70
C PRO A 431 19.33 -6.49 5.20
N GLY A 432 18.94 -5.32 4.68
CA GLY A 432 19.09 -4.94 3.28
C GLY A 432 20.54 -4.98 2.77
N GLU A 433 21.53 -4.83 3.66
CA GLU A 433 22.96 -4.96 3.34
C GLU A 433 23.34 -6.33 2.76
N LEU A 434 22.56 -7.37 3.06
CA LEU A 434 22.87 -8.75 2.69
C LEU A 434 22.23 -9.20 1.37
N GLU A 435 21.54 -8.29 0.67
CA GLU A 435 20.88 -8.47 -0.62
C GLU A 435 19.93 -9.70 -0.75
N SER A 436 20.48 -10.91 -0.93
CA SER A 436 19.78 -12.18 -1.13
C SER A 436 20.43 -13.29 -0.29
N ASN A 437 19.97 -13.44 0.95
CA ASN A 437 20.54 -14.38 1.91
C ASN A 437 20.06 -15.83 1.70
N THR A 438 20.99 -16.79 1.77
CA THR A 438 20.71 -18.23 1.82
C THR A 438 20.70 -18.81 3.25
N LEU A 439 21.10 -18.03 4.27
CA LEU A 439 21.22 -18.46 5.68
C LEU A 439 20.48 -17.53 6.67
N PRO A 440 19.14 -17.50 6.68
CA PRO A 440 18.36 -16.54 7.48
C PRO A 440 18.56 -16.69 9.00
N ILE A 441 18.75 -17.91 9.52
CA ILE A 441 18.83 -18.14 10.99
C ILE A 441 20.11 -17.54 11.59
N THR A 442 21.27 -17.72 10.95
CA THR A 442 22.54 -17.18 11.44
C THR A 442 22.57 -15.65 11.38
N SER A 443 22.01 -15.08 10.30
CA SER A 443 21.85 -13.63 10.16
C SER A 443 20.94 -13.08 11.26
N TRP A 444 19.81 -13.72 11.56
CA TRP A 444 18.92 -13.31 12.64
C TRP A 444 19.60 -13.27 14.01
N VAL A 445 20.38 -14.28 14.37
CA VAL A 445 21.11 -14.27 15.66
C VAL A 445 22.08 -13.09 15.73
N SER A 446 22.74 -12.74 14.62
CA SER A 446 23.64 -11.59 14.56
C SER A 446 22.89 -10.27 14.78
N TYR A 447 21.81 -10.04 14.02
CA TYR A 447 20.98 -8.82 14.14
C TYR A 447 20.26 -8.72 15.48
N SER A 448 19.80 -9.83 16.05
CA SER A 448 19.20 -9.85 17.39
C SER A 448 20.21 -9.39 18.47
N ARG A 449 21.46 -9.88 18.41
CA ARG A 449 22.53 -9.41 19.30
C ARG A 449 22.87 -7.94 19.06
N GLN A 450 22.83 -7.50 17.82
CA GLN A 450 23.09 -6.12 17.44
C GLN A 450 22.03 -5.17 17.98
N GLN A 451 20.75 -5.49 17.79
CA GLN A 451 19.63 -4.76 18.37
C GLN A 451 19.69 -4.76 19.90
N ALA A 452 20.03 -5.88 20.54
CA ALA A 452 20.16 -5.93 21.99
C ALA A 452 21.24 -4.96 22.50
N ARG A 453 22.41 -4.90 21.85
CA ARG A 453 23.46 -3.91 22.18
C ARG A 453 22.99 -2.48 21.98
N TYR A 454 22.27 -2.20 20.88
CA TYR A 454 21.70 -0.87 20.65
C TYR A 454 20.69 -0.49 21.74
N LEU A 455 19.75 -1.37 22.08
CA LEU A 455 18.75 -1.11 23.11
C LEU A 455 19.38 -0.94 24.50
N GLU A 456 20.45 -1.66 24.81
CA GLU A 456 21.23 -1.46 26.05
C GLU A 456 21.90 -0.08 26.07
N ALA A 457 22.60 0.28 25.00
CA ALA A 457 23.22 1.61 24.88
C ALA A 457 22.17 2.73 24.92
N LYS A 458 21.04 2.56 24.22
CA LYS A 458 19.91 3.50 24.22
C LYS A 458 19.35 3.64 25.62
N SER A 459 19.09 2.53 26.31
CA SER A 459 18.55 2.53 27.67
C SER A 459 19.48 3.25 28.66
N ASP A 460 20.79 2.98 28.62
CA ASP A 460 21.75 3.68 29.48
C ASP A 460 21.82 5.18 29.17
N PHE A 461 21.80 5.55 27.89
CA PHE A 461 21.76 6.94 27.45
C PHE A 461 20.50 7.66 27.96
N ILE A 462 19.30 7.12 27.71
CA ILE A 462 18.05 7.75 28.13
C ILE A 462 17.86 7.72 29.65
N ASN A 463 18.36 6.70 30.36
CA ASN A 463 18.36 6.69 31.83
C ASN A 463 19.22 7.81 32.41
N HIS A 464 20.36 8.09 31.79
CA HIS A 464 21.21 9.22 32.18
C HIS A 464 20.52 10.55 31.87
N TRP A 465 19.94 10.67 30.67
CA TRP A 465 19.28 11.88 30.20
C TRP A 465 18.08 12.27 31.07
N PHE A 466 17.17 11.33 31.30
CA PHE A 466 15.96 11.52 32.10
C PHE A 466 16.17 11.27 33.59
N LYS A 467 17.42 11.39 34.10
CA LYS A 467 17.73 11.07 35.49
C LYS A 467 16.80 11.80 36.48
N GLY A 468 16.11 11.04 37.33
CA GLY A 468 15.11 11.56 38.27
C GLY A 468 13.79 11.97 37.62
N GLY A 469 13.53 11.53 36.39
CA GLY A 469 12.34 11.85 35.60
C GLY A 469 12.38 13.22 34.92
N LYS A 470 13.49 13.94 35.03
CA LYS A 470 13.62 15.29 34.48
C LYS A 470 13.31 15.30 32.98
N HIS A 471 12.38 16.14 32.54
CA HIS A 471 11.94 16.26 31.14
C HIS A 471 11.13 15.07 30.59
N LEU A 472 10.79 14.06 31.41
CA LEU A 472 9.92 12.97 30.99
C LEU A 472 8.44 13.35 31.24
N THR A 473 7.94 14.28 30.44
CA THR A 473 6.54 14.74 30.40
C THR A 473 6.00 14.53 28.98
N THR A 474 4.72 14.82 28.73
CA THR A 474 4.16 14.78 27.37
C THR A 474 4.70 15.88 26.45
N ASP A 475 5.50 16.82 26.97
CA ASP A 475 6.19 17.85 26.18
C ASP A 475 7.28 17.30 25.25
N VAL A 476 7.63 16.01 25.39
CA VAL A 476 8.52 15.31 24.46
C VAL A 476 7.81 14.92 23.16
N ILE A 477 6.47 14.92 23.15
CA ILE A 477 5.65 14.56 21.99
C ILE A 477 5.49 15.77 21.08
N TRP A 478 5.75 15.56 19.79
CA TRP A 478 5.60 16.56 18.76
C TRP A 478 4.13 16.99 18.62
N SER A 479 3.88 18.29 18.71
CA SER A 479 2.53 18.88 18.63
C SER A 479 2.11 19.28 17.22
N GLY A 480 2.88 18.91 16.19
CA GLY A 480 2.67 19.42 14.83
C GLY A 480 2.93 20.91 14.70
N ASN A 481 3.64 21.51 15.66
CA ASN A 481 3.77 22.97 15.83
C ASN A 481 2.42 23.70 15.89
N GLY A 482 1.35 22.99 16.31
CA GLY A 482 -0.01 23.52 16.37
C GLY A 482 -0.72 23.67 15.02
N THR A 483 -0.09 23.26 13.91
CA THR A 483 -0.67 23.42 12.56
C THR A 483 -0.63 22.15 11.70
N ASN A 484 0.27 21.21 11.97
CA ASN A 484 0.45 20.01 11.14
C ASN A 484 -0.37 18.82 11.70
N PRO A 485 -1.39 18.33 10.96
CA PRO A 485 -2.24 17.21 11.38
C PRO A 485 -1.51 15.86 11.42
N ASN A 486 -0.28 15.77 10.89
CA ASN A 486 0.54 14.57 10.94
C ASN A 486 1.12 14.27 12.34
N ALA A 487 0.87 15.12 13.35
CA ALA A 487 1.37 14.93 14.71
C ALA A 487 0.83 13.68 15.42
N ALA A 488 -0.35 13.21 15.02
CA ALA A 488 -0.92 11.94 15.44
C ALA A 488 -1.54 11.23 14.25
N LEU A 489 -1.35 9.92 14.19
CA LEU A 489 -1.93 9.08 13.14
C LEU A 489 -2.61 7.86 13.77
N THR A 490 -3.66 7.37 13.11
CA THR A 490 -4.20 6.03 13.35
C THR A 490 -3.80 5.13 12.19
N VAL A 491 -3.27 3.96 12.53
CA VAL A 491 -3.05 2.87 11.58
C VAL A 491 -4.15 1.83 11.78
N PHE A 492 -4.82 1.47 10.68
CA PHE A 492 -5.76 0.36 10.61
C PHE A 492 -5.17 -0.77 9.77
N ARG A 493 -5.17 -2.00 10.27
CA ARG A 493 -4.83 -3.18 9.48
C ARG A 493 -6.11 -3.95 9.15
N HIS A 494 -6.21 -4.34 7.89
CA HIS A 494 -7.32 -5.07 7.28
C HIS A 494 -6.82 -6.45 6.82
N PHE A 495 -6.29 -7.23 7.76
CA PHE A 495 -5.63 -8.52 7.55
C PHE A 495 -4.33 -8.46 6.68
N ASP A 496 -4.44 -8.41 5.35
CA ASP A 496 -3.32 -8.44 4.40
C ASP A 496 -3.06 -7.11 3.68
N SER A 497 -3.82 -6.08 4.07
CA SER A 497 -3.64 -4.67 3.70
C SER A 497 -3.79 -3.78 4.93
N ALA A 498 -3.47 -2.49 4.82
CA ALA A 498 -3.61 -1.54 5.92
C ALA A 498 -3.78 -0.10 5.39
N SER A 499 -4.15 0.81 6.28
CA SER A 499 -4.42 2.22 5.97
C SER A 499 -3.91 3.11 7.09
N VAL A 500 -3.44 4.30 6.72
CA VAL A 500 -2.94 5.31 7.67
C VAL A 500 -3.75 6.58 7.49
N VAL A 501 -4.32 7.07 8.58
CA VAL A 501 -5.11 8.31 8.59
C VAL A 501 -4.61 9.27 9.66
N GLN A 502 -4.81 10.56 9.42
CA GLN A 502 -4.46 11.61 10.38
C GLN A 502 -5.45 11.66 11.54
N GLY A 503 -4.93 11.93 12.74
CA GLY A 503 -5.70 12.06 13.97
C GLY A 503 -5.85 10.76 14.76
N LEU A 504 -6.55 10.87 15.89
CA LEU A 504 -6.85 9.78 16.82
C LEU A 504 -8.21 9.17 16.47
N VAL A 505 -8.29 8.54 15.29
CA VAL A 505 -9.52 7.93 14.77
C VAL A 505 -9.81 6.61 15.49
N GLY A 506 -11.09 6.37 15.81
CA GLY A 506 -11.58 5.19 16.55
C GLY A 506 -11.46 5.33 18.08
N SER A 507 -11.91 4.30 18.79
CA SER A 507 -11.79 4.23 20.26
C SER A 507 -10.33 3.96 20.70
N PRO A 508 -9.94 4.34 21.94
CA PRO A 508 -8.59 4.13 22.45
C PRO A 508 -8.07 2.70 22.19
N PRO A 509 -6.97 2.53 21.45
CA PRO A 509 -6.49 1.22 21.04
C PRO A 509 -5.76 0.48 22.16
N LYS A 510 -5.59 -0.83 21.96
CA LYS A 510 -4.79 -1.70 22.84
C LYS A 510 -3.37 -1.17 23.02
N THR A 511 -2.73 -0.78 21.91
CA THR A 511 -1.33 -0.33 21.83
C THR A 511 -1.22 1.05 21.18
N ALA A 512 -0.15 1.78 21.51
CA ALA A 512 0.27 3.00 20.82
C ALA A 512 1.79 3.06 20.70
N TRP A 513 2.29 3.73 19.67
CA TRP A 513 3.72 3.85 19.38
C TRP A 513 4.16 5.30 19.50
N VAL A 514 5.36 5.52 20.05
CA VAL A 514 6.06 6.81 19.98
C VAL A 514 7.33 6.61 19.16
N LEU A 515 7.37 7.23 17.97
CA LEU A 515 8.47 7.11 17.03
C LEU A 515 9.48 8.24 17.19
N ASP A 516 10.73 7.86 17.45
CA ASP A 516 11.87 8.78 17.37
C ASP A 516 12.50 8.74 15.96
N TYR A 517 13.44 9.65 15.74
CA TYR A 517 14.14 9.80 14.47
C TYR A 517 14.82 8.50 13.96
N ALA A 518 15.56 7.80 14.83
CA ALA A 518 16.29 6.62 14.40
C ALA A 518 15.32 5.47 14.09
N LEU A 519 14.24 5.36 14.87
CA LEU A 519 13.22 4.34 14.65
C LEU A 519 12.45 4.58 13.34
N ILE A 520 11.99 5.80 13.07
CA ILE A 520 11.25 6.11 11.84
C ILE A 520 12.12 5.86 10.60
N GLU A 521 13.38 6.33 10.58
CA GLU A 521 14.26 6.16 9.42
C GLU A 521 14.64 4.69 9.18
N ARG A 522 14.84 3.91 10.24
CA ARG A 522 15.13 2.46 10.11
C ARG A 522 13.94 1.67 9.58
N ILE A 523 12.72 2.00 10.00
CA ILE A 523 11.52 1.36 9.45
C ILE A 523 11.41 1.68 7.95
N HIS A 524 11.68 2.93 7.54
CA HIS A 524 11.68 3.32 6.11
C HIS A 524 12.68 2.49 5.28
N TYR A 525 13.93 2.37 5.72
CA TYR A 525 14.92 1.62 4.95
C TYR A 525 14.69 0.11 4.99
N LEU A 526 14.05 -0.41 6.04
CA LEU A 526 13.70 -1.82 6.14
C LEU A 526 12.54 -2.19 5.20
N LEU A 527 11.48 -1.37 5.16
CA LEU A 527 10.21 -1.71 4.50
C LEU A 527 9.99 -1.03 3.15
N VAL A 528 10.77 -0.01 2.84
CA VAL A 528 10.56 0.83 1.65
C VAL A 528 11.79 0.80 0.76
N ALA A 529 12.88 1.45 1.18
CA ALA A 529 14.06 1.58 0.34
C ALA A 529 14.79 0.24 0.16
N GLY A 530 14.88 -0.57 1.21
CA GLY A 530 15.55 -1.88 1.19
C GLY A 530 14.65 -3.07 0.91
N PHE A 531 13.33 -2.89 0.95
CA PHE A 531 12.40 -4.00 0.75
C PHE A 531 12.32 -4.40 -0.71
N ASP A 532 12.22 -5.70 -0.96
CA ASP A 532 12.30 -6.26 -2.29
C ASP A 532 11.31 -7.42 -2.41
N VAL A 533 10.19 -7.13 -3.08
CA VAL A 533 9.11 -8.11 -3.32
C VAL A 533 9.55 -9.25 -4.24
N TYR A 534 10.58 -9.02 -5.07
CA TYR A 534 11.19 -10.03 -5.94
C TYR A 534 12.30 -10.80 -5.20
N GLY A 535 12.61 -10.44 -3.96
CA GLY A 535 13.62 -11.07 -3.12
C GLY A 535 13.25 -12.50 -2.73
N ASN A 536 14.24 -13.27 -2.28
CA ASN A 536 14.03 -14.64 -1.83
C ASN A 536 13.33 -14.71 -0.46
N PHE A 537 12.94 -15.93 -0.05
CA PHE A 537 12.33 -16.18 1.26
C PHE A 537 13.17 -15.65 2.43
N GLY A 538 14.50 -15.78 2.36
CA GLY A 538 15.41 -15.30 3.40
C GLY A 538 15.29 -13.80 3.65
N HIS A 539 15.20 -13.00 2.59
CA HIS A 539 14.97 -11.55 2.67
C HIS A 539 13.63 -11.20 3.34
N GLN A 540 12.55 -11.85 2.91
CA GLN A 540 11.20 -11.59 3.43
C GLN A 540 11.10 -11.96 4.92
N LEU A 541 11.64 -13.12 5.30
CA LEU A 541 11.66 -13.57 6.68
C LEU A 541 12.50 -12.65 7.58
N MET A 542 13.68 -12.23 7.12
CA MET A 542 14.56 -11.35 7.90
C MET A 542 13.92 -9.98 8.15
N THR A 543 13.31 -9.39 7.13
CA THR A 543 12.57 -8.13 7.24
C THR A 543 11.47 -8.25 8.30
N ARG A 544 10.67 -9.32 8.22
CA ARG A 544 9.59 -9.59 9.17
C ARG A 544 10.10 -9.79 10.61
N MET A 545 11.17 -10.56 10.81
CA MET A 545 11.72 -10.76 12.16
C MET A 545 12.31 -9.46 12.74
N PHE A 546 12.88 -8.60 11.90
CA PHE A 546 13.45 -7.32 12.35
C PHE A 546 12.35 -6.31 12.72
N MET A 547 11.18 -6.35 12.07
CA MET A 547 10.03 -5.51 12.41
C MET A 547 9.50 -5.73 13.83
N ASP A 548 9.59 -6.95 14.38
CA ASP A 548 9.21 -7.19 15.78
C ASP A 548 10.02 -6.32 16.74
N PHE A 549 11.32 -6.14 16.46
CA PHE A 549 12.18 -5.30 17.28
C PHE A 549 11.81 -3.81 17.19
N LEU A 550 11.54 -3.33 15.97
CA LEU A 550 11.20 -1.92 15.75
C LEU A 550 9.83 -1.57 16.34
N ARG A 551 8.83 -2.46 16.22
CA ARG A 551 7.55 -2.31 16.92
C ARG A 551 7.76 -2.20 18.42
N LEU A 552 8.44 -3.17 19.01
CA LEU A 552 8.64 -3.23 20.46
C LEU A 552 9.36 -1.98 21.00
N GLU A 553 10.27 -1.42 20.21
CA GLU A 553 10.93 -0.16 20.51
C GLU A 553 9.93 1.02 20.55
N GLY A 554 9.07 1.16 19.54
CA GLY A 554 8.04 2.21 19.49
C GLY A 554 6.98 2.09 20.59
N GLU A 555 6.57 0.87 20.89
CA GLU A 555 5.68 0.53 22.01
C GLU A 555 6.31 0.86 23.37
N SER A 556 7.58 0.52 23.55
CA SER A 556 8.30 0.80 24.81
C SER A 556 8.49 2.30 25.03
N ASN A 557 8.70 3.07 23.95
CA ASN A 557 8.76 4.54 24.03
C ASN A 557 7.44 5.14 24.54
N PHE A 558 6.27 4.61 24.11
CA PHE A 558 4.98 5.04 24.65
C PHE A 558 4.83 4.67 26.14
N VAL A 559 5.14 3.41 26.48
CA VAL A 559 5.05 2.90 27.85
C VAL A 559 5.99 3.65 28.81
N ALA A 560 7.10 4.21 28.32
CA ALA A 560 8.00 5.02 29.14
C ALA A 560 7.33 6.25 29.77
N LEU A 561 6.27 6.79 29.15
CA LEU A 561 5.49 7.91 29.70
C LEU A 561 4.59 7.51 30.87
N LEU A 562 4.26 6.23 31.01
CA LEU A 562 3.43 5.72 32.09
C LEU A 562 4.19 5.63 33.43
N PRO A 563 3.48 5.57 34.57
CA PRO A 563 4.07 5.32 35.89
C PRO A 563 4.94 4.07 35.90
N ARG A 564 6.09 4.14 36.57
CA ARG A 564 7.12 3.09 36.55
C ARG A 564 6.59 1.70 36.93
N ASP A 565 5.70 1.65 37.91
CA ASP A 565 5.08 0.44 38.46
C ASP A 565 4.04 -0.20 37.53
N VAL A 566 3.46 0.55 36.59
CA VAL A 566 2.47 0.01 35.63
C VAL A 566 3.08 -0.46 34.32
N ARG A 567 4.28 0.02 33.95
CA ARG A 567 4.90 -0.22 32.62
C ARG A 567 4.96 -1.69 32.24
N HIS A 568 5.50 -2.52 33.13
CA HIS A 568 5.65 -3.95 32.88
C HIS A 568 4.29 -4.67 32.84
N ILE A 569 3.32 -4.23 33.65
CA ILE A 569 1.97 -4.80 33.67
C ILE A 569 1.30 -4.53 32.32
N GLU A 570 1.36 -3.27 31.87
CA GLU A 570 0.78 -2.84 30.60
C GLU A 570 1.41 -3.59 29.42
N GLN A 571 2.75 -3.57 29.31
CA GLN A 571 3.46 -4.25 28.23
C GLN A 571 3.21 -5.77 28.23
N SER A 572 3.18 -6.41 29.41
CA SER A 572 2.86 -7.85 29.52
C SER A 572 1.42 -8.16 29.08
N SER A 573 0.47 -7.25 29.33
CA SER A 573 -0.92 -7.43 28.92
C SER A 573 -1.09 -7.45 27.39
N TRP A 574 -0.18 -6.80 26.65
CA TRP A 574 -0.23 -6.75 25.19
C TRP A 574 0.19 -8.05 24.52
N TYR A 575 0.98 -8.84 25.23
CA TYR A 575 1.60 -10.05 24.74
C TYR A 575 1.30 -11.21 25.70
N GLN A 576 0.10 -11.76 25.60
CA GLN A 576 -0.30 -12.91 26.41
C GLN A 576 0.20 -14.22 25.75
N ASN A 577 0.47 -15.25 26.55
CA ASN A 577 0.84 -16.61 26.10
C ASN A 577 2.06 -16.65 25.15
N GLN A 578 3.05 -15.77 25.36
CA GLN A 578 4.20 -15.65 24.48
C GLN A 578 5.07 -16.90 24.44
N SER A 579 5.78 -17.08 23.33
CA SER A 579 6.86 -18.06 23.24
C SER A 579 7.95 -17.77 24.28
N THR A 580 8.64 -18.80 24.76
CA THR A 580 9.77 -18.63 25.70
C THR A 580 10.89 -17.78 25.12
N GLN A 581 11.06 -17.74 23.79
CA GLN A 581 12.07 -16.93 23.11
C GLN A 581 11.70 -15.44 23.12
N LEU A 582 10.43 -15.10 22.84
CA LEU A 582 9.97 -13.72 22.96
C LEU A 582 9.92 -13.28 24.43
N SER A 583 9.47 -14.17 25.32
CA SER A 583 9.51 -13.95 26.77
C SER A 583 10.93 -13.72 27.25
N ASP A 584 11.91 -14.55 26.84
CA ASP A 584 13.32 -14.34 27.16
C ASP A 584 13.87 -13.04 26.55
N PHE A 585 13.39 -12.59 25.39
CA PHE A 585 13.80 -11.30 24.82
C PHE A 585 13.18 -10.10 25.58
N LEU A 586 11.90 -10.16 25.92
CA LEU A 586 11.21 -9.13 26.71
C LEU A 586 11.69 -9.12 28.17
N GLN A 587 12.06 -10.28 28.72
CA GLN A 587 12.41 -10.48 30.13
C GLN A 587 13.92 -10.61 30.39
N ARG A 588 14.79 -10.80 29.39
CA ARG A 588 16.26 -10.92 29.58
C ARG A 588 17.10 -9.91 28.80
N ASN A 589 18.06 -9.37 29.56
CA ASN A 589 19.38 -8.83 29.18
C ASN A 589 19.52 -7.40 28.66
N VAL A 590 18.45 -6.63 28.45
CA VAL A 590 18.59 -5.17 28.32
C VAL A 590 18.13 -4.54 29.63
N LYS A 591 19.00 -3.79 30.30
CA LYS A 591 18.63 -3.01 31.49
C LYS A 591 17.45 -2.11 31.12
N PRO A 592 16.27 -2.24 31.75
CA PRO A 592 15.10 -1.49 31.34
C PRO A 592 15.28 0.02 31.61
N PHE A 593 14.52 0.83 30.89
CA PHE A 593 14.37 2.23 31.23
C PHE A 593 13.64 2.39 32.56
N ASP A 594 14.28 3.04 33.53
CA ASP A 594 13.86 2.95 34.94
C ASP A 594 13.58 4.32 35.59
N GLN A 595 13.63 5.41 34.81
CA GLN A 595 13.36 6.74 35.34
C GLN A 595 11.84 6.96 35.56
N PRO A 596 11.44 7.65 36.65
CA PRO A 596 10.03 7.96 36.89
C PRO A 596 9.50 8.96 35.85
N THR A 597 8.23 8.83 35.47
CA THR A 597 7.54 9.84 34.67
C THR A 597 7.18 11.06 35.50
N GLN A 598 7.17 12.24 34.88
CA GLN A 598 6.66 13.49 35.46
C GLN A 598 5.29 13.87 34.88
N VAL A 599 4.67 13.01 34.07
CA VAL A 599 3.28 13.18 33.64
C VAL A 599 2.35 13.14 34.88
N PRO A 600 1.50 14.15 35.10
CA PRO A 600 0.68 14.25 36.30
C PRO A 600 -0.60 13.40 36.18
N TYR A 601 -0.54 12.16 36.66
CA TYR A 601 -1.69 11.26 36.71
C TYR A 601 -2.56 11.47 37.95
N GLN A 602 -3.87 11.38 37.78
CA GLN A 602 -4.89 11.59 38.81
C GLN A 602 -5.84 10.40 38.96
N THR A 603 -5.85 9.49 37.99
CA THR A 603 -6.73 8.31 37.95
C THR A 603 -5.97 7.02 38.27
N SER A 604 -6.73 5.94 38.50
CA SER A 604 -6.21 4.58 38.59
C SER A 604 -5.99 3.91 37.22
N ASP A 605 -6.32 4.58 36.12
CA ASP A 605 -6.11 4.10 34.75
C ASP A 605 -5.20 5.06 33.98
N PRO A 606 -3.87 5.03 34.28
CA PRO A 606 -2.94 5.99 33.72
C PRO A 606 -2.80 5.88 32.20
N LYS A 607 -3.15 4.73 31.58
CA LYS A 607 -3.09 4.62 30.11
C LYS A 607 -4.21 5.42 29.45
N HIS A 608 -5.46 5.23 29.91
CA HIS A 608 -6.57 6.03 29.39
C HIS A 608 -6.38 7.51 29.69
N GLU A 609 -5.89 7.86 30.89
CA GLU A 609 -5.58 9.25 31.21
C GLU A 609 -4.46 9.84 30.33
N LEU A 610 -3.42 9.06 29.99
CA LEU A 610 -2.39 9.50 29.06
C LEU A 610 -2.98 9.77 27.66
N TYR A 611 -3.88 8.91 27.19
CA TYR A 611 -4.58 9.14 25.93
C TYR A 611 -5.41 10.43 25.94
N ASP A 612 -6.10 10.72 27.05
CA ASP A 612 -6.85 11.97 27.20
C ASP A 612 -5.93 13.19 27.23
N ILE A 613 -4.81 13.13 27.95
CA ILE A 613 -3.79 14.20 27.98
C ILE A 613 -3.27 14.47 26.57
N LEU A 614 -2.89 13.44 25.82
CA LEU A 614 -2.37 13.57 24.46
C LEU A 614 -3.43 14.11 23.50
N ARG A 615 -4.69 13.66 23.63
CA ARG A 615 -5.81 14.18 22.84
C ARG A 615 -6.05 15.66 23.08
N ILE A 616 -5.96 16.12 24.34
CA ILE A 616 -6.07 17.55 24.70
C ILE A 616 -4.88 18.33 24.14
N GLN A 617 -3.65 17.83 24.33
CA GLN A 617 -2.44 18.48 23.84
C GLN A 617 -2.45 18.67 22.31
N LEU A 618 -2.98 17.68 21.58
CA LEU A 618 -3.02 17.67 20.12
C LEU A 618 -4.29 18.25 19.52
N SER A 619 -5.27 18.66 20.33
CA SER A 619 -6.56 19.17 19.85
C SER A 619 -6.46 20.28 18.78
N PRO A 620 -5.44 21.16 18.74
CA PRO A 620 -5.31 22.16 17.68
C PRO A 620 -5.09 21.58 16.27
N VAL A 621 -4.56 20.36 16.16
CA VAL A 621 -4.19 19.71 14.89
C VAL A 621 -5.04 18.47 14.56
N LEU A 622 -5.89 18.04 15.49
CA LEU A 622 -6.83 16.93 15.24
C LEU A 622 -7.99 17.40 14.35
N SER A 623 -8.41 16.54 13.42
CA SER A 623 -9.52 16.77 12.51
C SER A 623 -10.70 15.88 12.84
N ASN A 624 -11.92 16.38 12.62
CA ASN A 624 -13.15 15.61 12.74
C ASN A 624 -13.61 15.00 11.41
N ARG A 625 -12.76 14.98 10.37
CA ARG A 625 -13.12 14.48 9.01
C ARG A 625 -13.80 13.10 9.00
N TYR A 626 -13.37 12.20 9.89
CA TYR A 626 -13.89 10.83 10.00
C TYR A 626 -15.01 10.67 11.03
N ALA A 627 -15.31 11.71 11.80
CA ALA A 627 -16.35 11.68 12.81
C ALA A 627 -17.74 11.63 12.15
N ILE A 628 -18.65 10.89 12.78
CA ILE A 628 -20.05 10.81 12.37
C ILE A 628 -20.78 12.00 13.01
N GLU A 629 -20.53 13.17 12.46
CA GLU A 629 -21.17 14.43 12.84
C GLU A 629 -21.47 15.25 11.60
N GLN A 630 -22.47 16.13 11.71
CA GLN A 630 -22.85 17.04 10.62
C GLN A 630 -23.10 16.26 9.31
N THR A 631 -23.73 15.10 9.44
CA THR A 631 -24.11 14.26 8.31
C THR A 631 -25.37 14.79 7.63
N GLY A 632 -26.20 15.54 8.34
CA GLY A 632 -27.54 15.92 7.87
C GLY A 632 -28.63 14.91 8.26
N PHE A 633 -28.24 13.77 8.86
CA PHE A 633 -29.17 12.86 9.52
C PHE A 633 -29.74 13.48 10.80
N LYS A 634 -30.83 12.88 11.28
CA LYS A 634 -31.37 13.17 12.61
C LYS A 634 -30.33 12.84 13.68
N PRO A 635 -30.19 13.65 14.75
CA PRO A 635 -29.20 13.42 15.80
C PRO A 635 -29.30 12.04 16.46
N GLU A 636 -30.51 11.48 16.59
CA GLU A 636 -30.70 10.12 17.08
C GLU A 636 -30.07 9.05 16.17
N ASN A 637 -30.08 9.26 14.85
CA ASN A 637 -29.50 8.33 13.89
C ASN A 637 -27.97 8.45 13.87
N GLU A 638 -27.42 9.67 13.98
CA GLU A 638 -25.98 9.86 14.19
C GLU A 638 -25.51 9.15 15.46
N ALA A 639 -26.24 9.31 16.58
CA ALA A 639 -25.92 8.65 17.84
C ALA A 639 -26.00 7.12 17.76
N VAL A 640 -26.98 6.58 17.02
CA VAL A 640 -27.10 5.13 16.79
C VAL A 640 -25.93 4.62 15.94
N LEU A 641 -25.52 5.32 14.89
CA LEU A 641 -24.34 4.95 14.11
C LEU A 641 -23.06 5.00 14.96
N GLN A 642 -22.87 6.04 15.77
CA GLN A 642 -21.73 6.16 16.69
C GLN A 642 -21.66 5.01 17.70
N SER A 643 -22.79 4.39 18.04
CA SER A 643 -22.83 3.25 18.98
C SER A 643 -22.17 1.97 18.43
N ILE A 644 -21.95 1.88 17.11
CA ILE A 644 -21.30 0.72 16.47
C ILE A 644 -19.89 0.48 17.02
N ASP A 645 -19.15 1.55 17.34
CA ASP A 645 -17.80 1.46 17.92
C ASP A 645 -17.78 0.77 19.30
N GLY A 646 -18.94 0.66 19.96
CA GLY A 646 -19.11 -0.06 21.22
C GLY A 646 -19.45 -1.54 21.06
N ILE A 647 -19.73 -2.03 19.85
CA ILE A 647 -20.08 -3.43 19.60
C ILE A 647 -18.82 -4.29 19.66
N LYS A 648 -18.87 -5.34 20.50
CA LYS A 648 -17.78 -6.30 20.68
C LYS A 648 -18.30 -7.73 20.77
N GLY A 649 -17.48 -8.69 20.35
CA GLY A 649 -17.67 -10.09 20.70
C GLY A 649 -17.52 -11.10 19.56
N HIS A 650 -17.64 -12.37 19.92
CA HIS A 650 -17.35 -13.51 19.03
C HIS A 650 -18.21 -13.52 17.74
N GLY A 651 -19.36 -12.86 17.73
CA GLY A 651 -20.19 -12.72 16.53
C GLY A 651 -19.51 -11.98 15.39
N LEU A 652 -18.53 -11.11 15.68
CA LEU A 652 -17.89 -10.26 14.66
C LEU A 652 -16.98 -11.03 13.70
N ARG A 653 -16.52 -12.23 14.09
CA ARG A 653 -15.68 -13.10 13.24
C ARG A 653 -16.26 -13.42 11.85
N TYR A 654 -17.56 -13.28 11.66
CA TYR A 654 -18.23 -13.55 10.38
C TYR A 654 -18.15 -12.36 9.42
N PHE A 655 -17.89 -11.15 9.92
CA PHE A 655 -17.75 -9.94 9.12
C PHE A 655 -16.38 -9.89 8.45
N PRO A 656 -16.29 -9.47 7.18
CA PRO A 656 -15.04 -9.17 6.53
C PRO A 656 -14.39 -7.91 7.11
N GLN A 657 -13.17 -7.63 6.67
CA GLN A 657 -12.33 -6.58 7.24
C GLN A 657 -12.83 -5.16 6.96
N ILE A 658 -13.34 -4.93 5.74
CA ILE A 658 -13.82 -3.62 5.29
C ILE A 658 -15.19 -3.79 4.64
N ILE A 659 -16.18 -3.07 5.16
CA ILE A 659 -17.50 -2.91 4.54
C ILE A 659 -17.72 -1.43 4.26
N MET A 660 -18.13 -1.10 3.05
CA MET A 660 -18.53 0.28 2.73
C MET A 660 -20.05 0.35 2.63
N LEU A 661 -20.64 1.35 3.28
CA LEU A 661 -22.09 1.53 3.31
C LEU A 661 -22.48 2.94 2.87
N MET A 662 -23.43 3.00 1.94
CA MET A 662 -24.04 4.25 1.48
C MET A 662 -25.38 4.42 2.18
N ILE A 663 -25.56 5.55 2.87
CA ILE A 663 -26.81 5.90 3.55
C ILE A 663 -27.38 7.14 2.89
N GLU A 664 -28.61 7.03 2.39
CA GLU A 664 -29.38 8.16 1.86
C GLU A 664 -30.17 8.82 2.99
N SER A 665 -29.98 10.13 3.18
CA SER A 665 -30.71 10.93 4.17
C SER A 665 -32.18 11.10 3.80
N ASP A 666 -33.02 11.50 4.75
CA ASP A 666 -34.40 11.90 4.45
C ASP A 666 -34.48 13.11 3.47
N SER A 667 -33.38 13.86 3.27
CA SER A 667 -33.26 14.95 2.28
C SER A 667 -32.84 14.49 0.88
N GLY A 668 -32.46 13.22 0.70
CA GLY A 668 -31.95 12.66 -0.55
C GLY A 668 -30.43 12.78 -0.75
N ASP A 669 -29.69 13.21 0.27
CA ASP A 669 -28.24 13.31 0.23
C ASP A 669 -27.60 11.95 0.58
N SER A 670 -26.64 11.51 -0.23
CA SER A 670 -25.94 10.23 -0.01
C SER A 670 -24.65 10.44 0.78
N HIS A 671 -24.49 9.69 1.86
CA HIS A 671 -23.29 9.69 2.69
C HIS A 671 -22.62 8.31 2.69
N LEU A 672 -21.33 8.30 2.38
CA LEU A 672 -20.52 7.09 2.41
C LEU A 672 -19.83 6.93 3.77
N PHE A 673 -19.89 5.72 4.31
CA PHE A 673 -19.17 5.32 5.51
C PHE A 673 -18.34 4.07 5.24
N THR A 674 -17.30 3.88 6.05
CA THR A 674 -16.51 2.65 6.09
C THR A 674 -16.61 2.03 7.47
N LEU A 675 -17.05 0.77 7.54
CA LEU A 675 -17.02 -0.06 8.72
C LEU A 675 -15.75 -0.93 8.69
N LEU A 676 -14.88 -0.74 9.67
CA LEU A 676 -13.64 -1.46 9.85
C LEU A 676 -13.80 -2.50 10.97
N HIS A 677 -13.54 -3.77 10.65
CA HIS A 677 -13.48 -4.85 11.64
C HIS A 677 -12.07 -4.94 12.20
N ASN A 678 -11.90 -4.63 13.49
CA ASN A 678 -10.61 -4.73 14.15
C ASN A 678 -10.49 -6.10 14.82
N ASN A 679 -9.66 -6.97 14.26
CA ASN A 679 -9.36 -8.25 14.87
C ASN A 679 -8.55 -8.02 16.17
N ALA A 680 -8.99 -8.62 17.27
CA ALA A 680 -8.22 -8.65 18.51
C ALA A 680 -7.28 -9.86 18.56
N HIS A 681 -6.08 -9.66 19.10
CA HIS A 681 -5.11 -10.72 19.29
C HIS A 681 -4.60 -10.73 20.72
N THR A 682 -4.34 -11.92 21.24
CA THR A 682 -3.64 -12.12 22.51
C THR A 682 -2.20 -11.63 22.42
N ASN A 683 -1.55 -11.82 21.27
CA ASN A 683 -0.27 -11.22 20.87
C ASN A 683 -0.10 -11.23 19.34
N VAL A 684 0.71 -10.30 18.81
CA VAL A 684 1.01 -10.16 17.36
C VAL A 684 2.44 -10.63 17.02
N SER A 685 2.96 -11.59 17.79
CA SER A 685 4.36 -12.07 17.63
C SER A 685 4.50 -13.34 16.79
N SER A 686 3.39 -13.97 16.41
CA SER A 686 3.41 -15.19 15.60
C SER A 686 3.84 -14.90 14.17
N LEU A 687 4.80 -15.70 13.67
CA LEU A 687 5.30 -15.59 12.29
C LEU A 687 4.40 -16.30 11.27
N PHE A 688 3.80 -17.44 11.66
CA PHE A 688 3.14 -18.37 10.72
C PHE A 688 1.74 -18.84 11.15
N ASP A 689 1.32 -18.55 12.37
CA ASP A 689 0.03 -19.00 12.92
C ASP A 689 -0.61 -17.86 13.70
N GLU A 690 -1.13 -16.88 12.96
CA GLU A 690 -1.86 -15.75 13.53
C GLU A 690 -3.18 -16.20 14.17
N GLU A 691 -3.81 -17.22 13.59
CA GLU A 691 -5.11 -17.74 14.01
C GLU A 691 -5.07 -18.26 15.46
N ALA A 692 -3.99 -18.94 15.86
CA ALA A 692 -3.81 -19.39 17.24
C ALA A 692 -3.80 -18.25 18.28
N ASN A 693 -3.53 -17.01 17.86
CA ASN A 693 -3.52 -15.85 18.73
C ASN A 693 -4.81 -15.02 18.68
N ARG A 694 -5.80 -15.38 17.84
CA ARG A 694 -7.05 -14.61 17.72
C ARG A 694 -7.86 -14.62 19.01
N ASP A 695 -8.34 -13.44 19.39
CA ASP A 695 -9.21 -13.21 20.53
C ASP A 695 -10.58 -12.69 20.07
N TYR A 696 -11.38 -13.58 19.48
CA TYR A 696 -12.68 -13.21 18.93
C TYR A 696 -13.63 -12.57 19.95
N GLN A 697 -13.43 -12.76 21.26
CA GLN A 697 -14.28 -12.13 22.26
C GLN A 697 -14.08 -10.62 22.35
N ASN A 698 -12.91 -10.13 21.93
CA ASN A 698 -12.53 -8.72 21.98
C ASN A 698 -12.44 -8.06 20.62
N ASP A 699 -12.82 -8.75 19.54
CA ASP A 699 -13.07 -8.12 18.24
C ASP A 699 -14.04 -6.95 18.41
N ASP A 700 -13.75 -5.83 17.75
CA ASP A 700 -14.56 -4.62 17.78
C ASP A 700 -14.67 -3.97 16.40
N PHE A 701 -15.52 -2.96 16.28
CA PHE A 701 -15.66 -2.17 15.06
C PHE A 701 -15.13 -0.75 15.22
N THR A 702 -14.83 -0.14 14.07
CA THR A 702 -14.70 1.31 13.95
C THR A 702 -15.48 1.75 12.72
N LEU A 703 -16.51 2.56 12.93
CA LEU A 703 -17.28 3.17 11.86
C LEU A 703 -16.80 4.60 11.62
N VAL A 704 -16.46 4.93 10.38
CA VAL A 704 -16.01 6.28 9.99
C VAL A 704 -16.84 6.84 8.85
N ARG A 705 -16.95 8.17 8.81
CA ARG A 705 -17.42 8.89 7.62
C ARG A 705 -16.33 8.91 6.54
N GLY A 706 -16.69 8.58 5.31
CA GLY A 706 -15.81 8.54 4.15
C GLY A 706 -15.08 7.21 3.95
N VAL A 707 -14.04 7.22 3.12
CA VAL A 707 -13.30 6.02 2.70
C VAL A 707 -12.05 5.82 3.55
N ILE A 708 -11.91 4.63 4.13
CA ILE A 708 -10.64 4.11 4.67
C ILE A 708 -10.39 2.71 4.12
N GLY A 709 -9.26 2.55 3.42
CA GLY A 709 -8.82 1.27 2.88
C GLY A 709 -9.28 0.97 1.47
N SER A 710 -8.47 0.13 0.81
CA SER A 710 -8.49 -0.02 -0.64
C SER A 710 -9.35 -1.18 -1.14
N TYR A 711 -9.78 -2.05 -0.23
CA TYR A 711 -10.32 -3.38 -0.54
C TYR A 711 -11.69 -3.60 0.12
N PRO A 712 -12.75 -2.91 -0.33
CA PRO A 712 -14.09 -3.20 0.17
C PRO A 712 -14.43 -4.67 -0.10
N ALA A 713 -14.78 -5.39 0.95
CA ALA A 713 -15.17 -6.78 0.85
C ALA A 713 -16.68 -6.94 0.63
N ALA A 714 -17.47 -5.99 1.12
CA ALA A 714 -18.91 -5.93 0.91
C ALA A 714 -19.39 -4.48 0.78
N TYR A 715 -20.51 -4.33 0.09
CA TYR A 715 -21.23 -3.07 -0.05
C TYR A 715 -22.60 -3.18 0.60
N LEU A 716 -22.99 -2.17 1.38
CA LEU A 716 -24.34 -2.03 1.92
C LEU A 716 -24.98 -0.74 1.42
N THR A 717 -26.30 -0.75 1.26
CA THR A 717 -27.10 0.43 0.94
C THR A 717 -28.36 0.44 1.79
N LEU A 718 -28.74 1.61 2.29
CA LEU A 718 -29.94 1.79 3.11
C LEU A 718 -30.38 3.26 3.17
N ASN A 719 -31.62 3.47 3.59
CA ASN A 719 -32.13 4.80 3.91
C ASN A 719 -31.87 5.11 5.40
N GLU A 720 -31.87 6.40 5.73
CA GLU A 720 -31.66 6.88 7.09
C GLU A 720 -32.60 6.23 8.13
N ASN A 721 -33.87 6.00 7.77
CA ASN A 721 -34.85 5.37 8.67
C ASN A 721 -34.56 3.88 8.98
N GLU A 722 -33.63 3.24 8.27
CA GLU A 722 -33.22 1.84 8.47
C GLU A 722 -31.97 1.70 9.34
N ILE A 723 -31.34 2.81 9.74
CA ILE A 723 -30.10 2.83 10.56
C ILE A 723 -30.25 1.99 11.83
N SER A 724 -31.36 2.16 12.57
CA SER A 724 -31.60 1.39 13.80
C SER A 724 -31.70 -0.11 13.53
N GLN A 725 -32.34 -0.50 12.43
CA GLN A 725 -32.45 -1.91 12.04
C GLN A 725 -31.08 -2.50 11.70
N LEU A 726 -30.23 -1.75 10.98
CA LEU A 726 -28.86 -2.19 10.66
C LEU A 726 -28.06 -2.45 11.93
N VAL A 727 -28.02 -1.48 12.86
CA VAL A 727 -27.25 -1.60 14.11
C VAL A 727 -27.76 -2.76 14.96
N ASP A 728 -29.07 -2.94 15.06
CA ASP A 728 -29.67 -4.08 15.76
C ASP A 728 -29.25 -5.42 15.14
N MET A 729 -29.25 -5.53 13.81
CA MET A 729 -28.83 -6.75 13.12
C MET A 729 -27.33 -7.03 13.34
N ILE A 730 -26.47 -6.01 13.27
CA ILE A 730 -25.03 -6.13 13.55
C ILE A 730 -24.81 -6.67 14.97
N ASN A 731 -25.46 -6.05 15.96
CA ASN A 731 -25.30 -6.41 17.38
C ASN A 731 -25.79 -7.83 17.70
N ASN A 732 -26.67 -8.41 16.87
CA ASN A 732 -27.26 -9.73 17.07
C ASN A 732 -26.66 -10.84 16.20
N VAL A 733 -25.63 -10.59 15.40
CA VAL A 733 -24.94 -11.66 14.66
C VAL A 733 -24.28 -12.63 15.63
N ARG A 734 -24.65 -13.91 15.58
CA ARG A 734 -24.03 -15.00 16.39
C ARG A 734 -23.56 -16.18 15.54
N SER A 735 -24.03 -16.27 14.31
CA SER A 735 -23.68 -17.29 13.32
C SER A 735 -23.45 -16.66 11.94
N GLU A 736 -22.81 -17.41 11.05
CA GLU A 736 -22.66 -17.01 9.64
C GLU A 736 -24.02 -16.77 8.98
N ASN A 737 -25.04 -17.56 9.32
CA ASN A 737 -26.39 -17.39 8.80
C ASN A 737 -27.04 -16.07 9.25
N ASP A 738 -26.71 -15.56 10.44
CA ASP A 738 -27.20 -14.25 10.88
C ASP A 738 -26.52 -13.12 10.10
N TYR A 739 -25.24 -13.28 9.78
CA TYR A 739 -24.53 -12.36 8.89
C TYR A 739 -25.10 -12.38 7.46
N VAL A 740 -25.36 -13.56 6.90
CA VAL A 740 -26.00 -13.69 5.58
C VAL A 740 -27.38 -13.01 5.57
N LYS A 741 -28.19 -13.13 6.62
CA LYS A 741 -29.47 -12.40 6.72
C LYS A 741 -29.31 -10.88 6.71
N LEU A 742 -28.24 -10.36 7.33
CA LEU A 742 -27.90 -8.94 7.26
C LEU A 742 -27.57 -8.54 5.82
N LEU A 743 -26.76 -9.35 5.13
CA LEU A 743 -26.45 -9.12 3.72
C LEU A 743 -27.69 -9.22 2.83
N ASP A 744 -28.58 -10.17 3.06
CA ASP A 744 -29.84 -10.30 2.32
C ASP A 744 -30.73 -9.05 2.45
N ARG A 745 -30.61 -8.32 3.56
CA ARG A 745 -31.36 -7.09 3.81
C ARG A 745 -30.72 -5.88 3.14
N PHE A 746 -29.41 -5.73 3.24
CA PHE A 746 -28.73 -4.46 2.95
C PHE A 746 -27.67 -4.51 1.85
N ALA A 747 -27.18 -5.69 1.48
CA ALA A 747 -25.98 -5.78 0.64
C ALA A 747 -26.25 -5.63 -0.85
N ILE A 748 -25.32 -4.97 -1.53
CA ILE A 748 -25.14 -5.05 -2.98
C ILE A 748 -24.07 -6.11 -3.25
N ARG A 749 -24.54 -7.31 -3.57
CA ARG A 749 -23.70 -8.49 -3.82
C ARG A 749 -23.00 -8.40 -5.17
N ARG A 750 -21.86 -9.07 -5.31
CA ARG A 750 -21.12 -9.19 -6.59
C ARG A 750 -21.92 -9.83 -7.73
N SER A 751 -22.98 -10.55 -7.40
CA SER A 751 -23.92 -11.18 -8.34
C SER A 751 -25.09 -10.27 -8.72
N SER A 752 -25.25 -9.13 -8.04
CA SER A 752 -26.35 -8.20 -8.32
C SER A 752 -26.06 -7.37 -9.56
N ASP A 753 -27.07 -7.25 -10.42
CA ASP A 753 -27.13 -6.29 -11.52
C ASP A 753 -26.86 -4.82 -11.10
N LYS A 754 -27.09 -4.48 -9.83
CA LYS A 754 -26.80 -3.15 -9.25
C LYS A 754 -25.35 -2.94 -8.84
N PHE A 755 -24.49 -3.96 -8.90
CA PHE A 755 -23.11 -3.87 -8.43
C PHE A 755 -22.33 -2.75 -9.13
N TRP A 756 -22.33 -2.72 -10.47
CA TRP A 756 -21.57 -1.70 -11.22
C TRP A 756 -22.09 -0.28 -11.00
N PRO A 757 -23.41 0.00 -11.08
CA PRO A 757 -23.93 1.33 -10.73
C PRO A 757 -23.57 1.78 -9.31
N PHE A 758 -23.63 0.88 -8.33
CA PHE A 758 -23.27 1.21 -6.94
C PHE A 758 -21.77 1.46 -6.77
N SER A 759 -20.93 0.62 -7.39
CA SER A 759 -19.48 0.82 -7.47
C SER A 759 -19.14 2.20 -8.04
N ASP A 760 -19.77 2.59 -9.15
CA ASP A 760 -19.57 3.89 -9.79
C ASP A 760 -19.99 5.04 -8.86
N GLN A 761 -21.10 4.89 -8.13
CA GLN A 761 -21.56 5.88 -7.15
C GLN A 761 -20.56 6.04 -6.00
N VAL A 762 -19.99 4.94 -5.49
CA VAL A 762 -18.95 4.96 -4.44
C VAL A 762 -17.70 5.69 -4.93
N HIS A 763 -17.20 5.37 -6.13
CA HIS A 763 -16.02 6.06 -6.69
C HIS A 763 -16.31 7.52 -7.01
N ALA A 764 -17.50 7.87 -7.50
CA ALA A 764 -17.91 9.25 -7.74
C ALA A 764 -17.90 10.05 -6.43
N TRP A 765 -18.52 9.50 -5.37
CA TRP A 765 -18.52 10.12 -4.05
C TRP A 765 -17.08 10.30 -3.52
N TYR A 766 -16.24 9.27 -3.65
CA TYR A 766 -14.86 9.30 -3.18
C TYR A 766 -14.04 10.37 -3.91
N LYS A 767 -14.18 10.45 -5.23
CA LYS A 767 -13.53 11.46 -6.07
C LYS A 767 -13.96 12.88 -5.73
N GLU A 768 -15.24 13.10 -5.44
CA GLU A 768 -15.77 14.42 -5.11
C GLU A 768 -15.37 14.88 -3.71
N ASN A 769 -15.46 13.99 -2.71
CA ASN A 769 -15.31 14.35 -1.29
C ASN A 769 -13.85 14.22 -0.80
N GLN A 770 -13.02 13.44 -1.48
CA GLN A 770 -11.62 13.18 -1.12
C GLN A 770 -10.72 13.16 -2.38
N PRO A 771 -10.70 14.23 -3.19
CA PRO A 771 -10.12 14.24 -4.53
C PRO A 771 -8.60 14.01 -4.57
N VAL A 772 -7.89 14.37 -3.50
CA VAL A 772 -6.44 14.18 -3.41
C VAL A 772 -6.10 12.73 -3.09
N GLU A 773 -6.88 12.07 -2.24
CA GLU A 773 -6.66 10.67 -1.86
C GLU A 773 -7.31 9.69 -2.85
N PHE A 774 -8.22 10.16 -3.70
CA PHE A 774 -8.98 9.30 -4.60
C PHE A 774 -8.07 8.45 -5.49
N GLY A 775 -8.28 7.14 -5.37
CA GLY A 775 -7.87 6.14 -6.33
C GLY A 775 -8.95 5.07 -6.46
N LEU A 776 -8.94 4.33 -7.55
CA LEU A 776 -9.88 3.22 -7.73
C LEU A 776 -9.66 2.17 -6.63
N LEU A 777 -10.78 1.73 -6.03
CA LEU A 777 -10.82 0.64 -5.06
C LEU A 777 -10.69 -0.72 -5.77
N ASP A 778 -10.23 -1.73 -5.05
CA ASP A 778 -9.93 -3.05 -5.58
C ASP A 778 -10.94 -4.12 -5.15
N TYR A 779 -11.42 -4.92 -6.11
CA TYR A 779 -12.46 -5.92 -5.92
C TYR A 779 -11.98 -7.36 -5.88
N ASN A 780 -10.68 -7.61 -5.80
CA ASN A 780 -10.14 -8.97 -5.65
C ASN A 780 -10.49 -9.62 -4.30
N ARG A 781 -10.89 -8.82 -3.30
CA ARG A 781 -11.34 -9.27 -1.97
C ARG A 781 -12.85 -9.18 -1.75
N PHE A 782 -13.60 -8.82 -2.79
CA PHE A 782 -15.05 -8.74 -2.68
C PHE A 782 -15.65 -10.13 -2.46
N GLU A 783 -16.48 -10.29 -1.44
CA GLU A 783 -16.98 -11.59 -1.03
C GLU A 783 -18.14 -12.09 -1.90
N ASN A 784 -18.40 -13.38 -1.83
CA ASN A 784 -19.49 -14.03 -2.57
C ASN A 784 -20.77 -14.23 -1.74
N ARG A 785 -20.68 -14.04 -0.41
CA ARG A 785 -21.72 -14.38 0.55
C ARG A 785 -22.93 -13.50 0.48
#